data_AF-A0A146KEE5-F1
#
_entry.id   AF-A0A146KEE5-F1
#
_cell.length_a   1.000
_cell.length_b   1.000
_cell.length_c   1.000
_cell.angle_alpha   90.00
_cell.angle_beta   90.00
_cell.angle_gamma   90.00
#
_symmetry.space_group_name_H-M   'P 1'
#
loop_
_entity.id
_entity.type
_entity.pdbx_description
1 polymer ?
#
loop_
_entity_poly.entity_id
_entity_poly.type
_entity_poly.pdbx_seq_one_letter_code
_entity_poly.pdbx_strand_id
1 'polypeptide(L)'
;EEILINIASKDFLDFQFKTMSYLTQLKEAQVKTQQLCAVSTFVKQFGQNKCVYCKFNFSFMGGSIGCAEGAKLIKSIEYAKQHELPIIIDAGSGGVRMQEGVLALMQMFSTVQALQDFKQSKLMSISIFRDPCYGGTSASFMYQTDVQIGFAGARIGFAGPAVIQNTIFDGSQETYDKSVPAGFQSAEKAAQNGYLDAIVADDVQLSVFLEKLLKLTKKSFCQEQEQDSVSIPAQVEFSYRECRGPTHKSPEYYVKEVFDDILKFYQQSIQIALCSLHGQNCLVIFSTCDLTEPLNCLGSPQAYRRVSKFVDLASRIGLPVVTIVDTAGALPSPAAEDNNQAQAISQCLNSFGSCKSPVVAIITGEGGSGGALALSGGNIVACLQKSFYNVISPEGGVSILQGSIYSKADAEKMKHDFQINCEILANAQQCYSFQIYKQGIVDIIIPEEDCLSNMKKFFGKFFTQFADMTGEQILAQRKQRFYKLCNYTVEDNREQALQKDWQNIKETPPMPKHQKSIADVADPILQKTLQFIAQTTHKASPKSSTKDLVIPTVNYNVEQIIPTMKQILQSEGRDAVKQKLLSLDHPMITDTSFRDAHQSLAATRYRTKELIQAATLLEESQIPYQNLIFSVESWGGATFDVAMRFLHEDPWSRLHQFDKALPNTLQQMLIRGSNAVGYTRYPNNVVEQFIIQAAQNGLDVFRVFDCFNDLDQMEISVQTVLKKTNKIVEVCICFTGNFLDENEKVYTLEYYKDVASRIYKKWPEIHLLCIKDMAGLLTPQMAQPLMEVLQQATDNKVPIHIHTHDTTGGQIATLLAFVDAGAKVVDLASAAVSGLTSQAPLQTFLKFSQQKYKEINFPNVFSNYLKYDEFWQQLRRMYAPDYEFIDCAIRSPAADVYLHQIPGGQISNLHQQCISMGLGDQFPKLKQIYTEVNMLLNNIIKVTPSSKVVGDLALFMLQNKFTVEQVQDLYQMRNVEFPDSIRDYLNGGLGIPHVGFNNKLIQSVFKISEQQVKDRVLSQLELPDVDLRQLEQKAMKLRPWGNAKLDALSMAFYPKIFEEFVKYEVQHGQIIPNLPVGTFFNGMKINQKISVQYQQKQYEIMLKRVKSPNFQNDVVYVFQVSAKDIQAGTFNITVKSEVQAKQQFILAEETQNNHLSLVLGQADAVAGKKNEKVK
;
A
#
# COMPACT_ATOMS: atom_id res chain seq x y z
N GLU A 1 25.95 -44.28 19.11
CA GLU A 1 26.91 -43.45 19.87
C GLU A 1 26.49 -41.98 19.75
N GLU A 2 26.76 -41.17 20.77
CA GLU A 2 26.52 -39.72 20.68
C GLU A 2 27.56 -39.09 19.75
N ILE A 3 27.11 -38.24 18.82
CA ILE A 3 27.98 -37.41 17.99
C ILE A 3 28.09 -36.01 18.61
N LEU A 4 29.19 -35.29 18.33
CA LEU A 4 29.45 -33.95 18.87
C LEU A 4 29.60 -33.90 20.41
N ILE A 5 30.03 -34.99 21.02
CA ILE A 5 30.15 -35.16 22.48
C ILE A 5 31.05 -34.11 23.15
N ASN A 6 32.01 -33.53 22.42
CA ASN A 6 33.01 -32.60 22.91
C ASN A 6 32.53 -31.14 23.07
N ILE A 7 31.26 -30.84 22.75
CA ILE A 7 30.69 -29.50 22.92
C ILE A 7 30.13 -29.36 24.35
N ALA A 8 30.65 -28.40 25.11
CA ALA A 8 30.35 -28.20 26.53
C ALA A 8 29.89 -26.77 26.83
N SER A 9 28.96 -26.63 27.77
CA SER A 9 28.59 -25.32 28.31
C SER A 9 29.73 -24.75 29.14
N LYS A 10 29.98 -23.44 29.04
CA LYS A 10 31.10 -22.76 29.69
C LYS A 10 30.62 -21.46 30.33
N ASP A 11 31.10 -21.20 31.54
CA ASP A 11 30.99 -19.89 32.16
C ASP A 11 32.06 -18.96 31.57
N PHE A 12 31.67 -18.11 30.62
CA PHE A 12 32.54 -17.12 29.99
C PHE A 12 32.23 -15.68 30.41
N LEU A 13 31.19 -15.48 31.23
CA LEU A 13 30.82 -14.18 31.80
C LEU A 13 31.21 -14.09 33.28
N ASP A 14 31.79 -15.15 33.85
CA ASP A 14 32.05 -15.30 35.29
C ASP A 14 30.79 -14.98 36.13
N PHE A 15 29.64 -15.51 35.71
CA PHE A 15 28.35 -15.09 36.23
C PHE A 15 28.19 -15.43 37.73
N GLN A 16 27.96 -14.38 38.53
CA GLN A 16 27.64 -14.45 39.97
C GLN A 16 26.40 -13.61 40.29
N PHE A 17 25.43 -14.20 41.00
CA PHE A 17 24.30 -13.46 41.57
C PHE A 17 24.09 -13.85 43.03
N LYS A 18 24.44 -12.93 43.94
CA LYS A 18 24.50 -13.19 45.39
C LYS A 18 25.36 -14.43 45.68
N THR A 19 24.78 -15.50 46.21
CA THR A 19 25.47 -16.77 46.50
C THR A 19 25.46 -17.75 45.33
N MET A 20 24.79 -17.43 44.22
CA MET A 20 24.67 -18.32 43.06
C MET A 20 25.81 -18.09 42.06
N SER A 21 26.59 -19.14 41.82
CA SER A 21 27.67 -19.19 40.82
C SER A 21 27.26 -20.04 39.62
N TYR A 22 27.40 -19.53 38.39
CA TYR A 22 27.07 -20.32 37.19
C TYR A 22 28.02 -21.50 37.01
N LEU A 23 29.33 -21.29 37.19
CA LEU A 23 30.32 -22.36 37.17
C LEU A 23 29.97 -23.53 38.13
N THR A 24 29.41 -23.23 39.31
CA THR A 24 28.99 -24.26 40.26
C THR A 24 27.76 -25.01 39.77
N GLN A 25 26.74 -24.29 39.30
CA GLN A 25 25.53 -24.88 38.71
C GLN A 25 25.86 -25.77 37.50
N LEU A 26 26.83 -25.38 36.67
CA LEU A 26 27.30 -26.19 35.55
C LEU A 26 27.92 -27.51 36.00
N LYS A 27 28.83 -27.48 36.99
CA LYS A 27 29.44 -28.70 37.54
C LYS A 27 28.40 -29.63 38.14
N GLU A 28 27.45 -29.09 38.89
CA GLU A 28 26.34 -29.86 39.46
C GLU A 28 25.47 -30.49 38.39
N ALA A 29 25.10 -29.74 37.34
CA ALA A 29 24.32 -30.26 36.23
C ALA A 29 25.06 -31.34 35.43
N GLN A 30 26.37 -31.16 35.19
CA GLN A 30 27.23 -32.13 34.52
C GLN A 30 27.34 -33.43 35.31
N VAL A 31 27.56 -33.35 36.63
CA VAL A 31 27.60 -34.53 37.50
C VAL A 31 26.24 -35.23 37.55
N LYS A 32 25.15 -34.46 37.67
CA LYS A 32 23.79 -35.01 37.76
C LYS A 32 23.36 -35.74 36.49
N THR A 33 23.70 -35.20 35.33
CA THR A 33 23.18 -35.68 34.04
C THR A 33 24.19 -36.52 33.25
N GLN A 34 25.47 -36.48 33.64
CA GLN A 34 26.59 -37.07 32.89
C GLN A 34 26.69 -36.51 31.46
N GLN A 35 26.27 -35.26 31.24
CA GLN A 35 26.32 -34.56 29.95
C GLN A 35 27.12 -33.26 30.10
N LEU A 36 27.74 -32.79 29.00
CA LEU A 36 28.52 -31.54 29.00
C LEU A 36 27.67 -30.28 28.70
N CYS A 37 26.49 -30.47 28.09
CA CYS A 37 25.47 -29.45 27.85
C CYS A 37 24.08 -30.12 27.80
N ALA A 38 23.00 -29.35 27.68
CA ALA A 38 21.65 -29.89 27.73
C ALA A 38 21.21 -30.67 26.49
N VAL A 39 21.99 -30.69 25.40
CA VAL A 39 21.63 -31.36 24.14
C VAL A 39 22.56 -32.54 23.88
N SER A 40 22.00 -33.69 23.53
CA SER A 40 22.73 -34.83 22.96
C SER A 40 22.25 -35.11 21.55
N THR A 41 23.17 -35.46 20.65
CA THR A 41 22.88 -35.72 19.24
C THR A 41 23.25 -37.15 18.86
N PHE A 42 22.35 -37.83 18.15
CA PHE A 42 22.54 -39.21 17.71
C PHE A 42 22.18 -39.36 16.23
N VAL A 43 22.79 -40.33 15.54
CA VAL A 43 22.17 -40.91 14.34
C VAL A 43 21.30 -42.07 14.80
N LYS A 44 19.98 -41.91 14.69
CA LYS A 44 18.98 -42.87 15.15
C LYS A 44 18.27 -43.50 13.96
N GLN A 45 17.89 -44.77 14.10
CA GLN A 45 17.16 -45.53 13.10
C GLN A 45 15.74 -45.82 13.60
N PHE A 46 14.75 -45.55 12.76
CA PHE A 46 13.33 -45.87 12.96
C PHE A 46 12.88 -46.74 11.78
N GLY A 47 12.59 -48.02 12.03
CA GLY A 47 12.42 -49.02 10.98
C GLY A 47 13.64 -49.11 10.06
N GLN A 48 13.45 -48.86 8.77
CA GLN A 48 14.54 -48.82 7.76
C GLN A 48 15.10 -47.40 7.51
N ASN A 49 14.60 -46.39 8.22
CA ASN A 49 14.94 -44.98 7.98
C ASN A 49 15.88 -44.43 9.05
N LYS A 50 16.97 -43.77 8.64
CA LYS A 50 17.91 -43.09 9.55
C LYS A 50 17.61 -41.60 9.62
N CYS A 51 17.85 -40.98 10.77
CA CYS A 51 17.74 -39.55 10.99
C CYS A 51 18.78 -39.06 12.00
N VAL A 52 19.08 -37.75 11.99
CA VAL A 52 19.77 -37.10 13.10
C VAL A 52 18.75 -36.74 14.17
N TYR A 53 19.00 -37.15 15.41
CA TYR A 53 18.09 -37.00 16.55
C TYR A 53 18.78 -36.18 17.64
N CYS A 54 18.29 -34.96 17.87
CA CYS A 54 18.77 -34.05 18.90
C CYS A 54 17.81 -34.12 20.10
N LYS A 55 18.30 -34.52 21.27
CA LYS A 55 17.48 -34.65 22.48
C LYS A 55 17.93 -33.65 23.54
N PHE A 56 17.01 -32.82 24.02
CA PHE A 56 17.23 -31.96 25.17
C PHE A 56 16.98 -32.73 26.47
N ASN A 57 17.83 -32.46 27.46
CA ASN A 57 17.65 -32.94 28.82
C ASN A 57 17.24 -31.79 29.73
N PHE A 58 15.96 -31.76 30.12
CA PHE A 58 15.43 -30.75 31.02
C PHE A 58 16.13 -30.75 32.40
N SER A 59 16.70 -31.89 32.83
CA SER A 59 17.46 -31.96 34.08
C SER A 59 18.78 -31.20 34.03
N PHE A 60 19.31 -30.90 32.84
CA PHE A 60 20.46 -30.04 32.66
C PHE A 60 19.99 -28.58 32.71
N MET A 61 19.83 -28.07 33.94
CA MET A 61 19.48 -26.68 34.22
C MET A 61 18.23 -26.22 33.44
N GLY A 62 17.15 -26.99 33.45
CA GLY A 62 15.89 -26.67 32.78
C GLY A 62 15.91 -26.85 31.27
N GLY A 63 16.92 -27.52 30.71
CA GLY A 63 17.03 -27.75 29.27
C GLY A 63 17.15 -26.47 28.44
N SER A 64 17.49 -25.34 29.06
CA SER A 64 17.47 -24.05 28.37
C SER A 64 18.60 -23.93 27.34
N ILE A 65 18.33 -23.18 26.27
CA ILE A 65 19.30 -22.96 25.20
C ILE A 65 20.38 -21.97 25.64
N GLY A 66 21.62 -22.43 25.73
CA GLY A 66 22.84 -21.62 25.82
C GLY A 66 23.67 -21.70 24.54
N CYS A 67 24.83 -21.07 24.55
CA CYS A 67 25.80 -21.06 23.44
C CYS A 67 26.21 -22.47 23.02
N ALA A 68 26.40 -23.39 23.97
CA ALA A 68 26.79 -24.77 23.67
C ALA A 68 25.65 -25.58 23.05
N GLU A 69 24.42 -25.45 23.56
CA GLU A 69 23.23 -26.09 22.99
C GLU A 69 22.93 -25.56 21.59
N GLY A 70 23.00 -24.24 21.40
CA GLY A 70 22.87 -23.59 20.10
C GLY A 70 23.89 -24.09 19.09
N ALA A 71 25.18 -24.10 19.46
CA ALA A 71 26.26 -24.61 18.61
C ALA A 71 26.09 -26.10 18.28
N LYS A 72 25.70 -26.93 19.27
CA LYS A 72 25.47 -28.37 19.04
C LYS A 72 24.29 -28.61 18.11
N LEU A 73 23.19 -27.85 18.24
CA LEU A 73 22.07 -27.91 17.29
C LEU A 73 22.47 -27.51 15.87
N ILE A 74 23.18 -26.38 15.71
CA ILE A 74 23.64 -25.91 14.40
C ILE A 74 24.50 -26.98 13.72
N LYS A 75 25.49 -27.52 14.44
CA LYS A 75 26.34 -28.59 13.91
C LYS A 75 25.58 -29.88 13.63
N SER A 76 24.53 -30.18 14.39
CA SER A 76 23.67 -31.35 14.13
C SER A 76 22.85 -31.17 12.84
N ILE A 77 22.36 -29.95 12.60
CA ILE A 77 21.67 -29.56 11.36
C ILE A 77 22.62 -29.64 10.16
N GLU A 78 23.83 -29.11 10.30
CA GLU A 78 24.88 -29.20 9.27
C GLU A 78 25.26 -30.67 8.98
N TYR A 79 25.41 -31.48 10.02
CA TYR A 79 25.67 -32.92 9.89
C TYR A 79 24.53 -33.63 9.15
N ALA A 80 23.27 -33.34 9.52
CA ALA A 80 22.10 -33.90 8.86
C ALA A 80 22.07 -33.54 7.37
N LYS A 81 22.37 -32.29 7.02
CA LYS A 81 22.47 -31.81 5.65
C LYS A 81 23.59 -32.52 4.88
N GLN A 82 24.78 -32.62 5.47
CA GLN A 82 25.95 -33.25 4.83
C GLN A 82 25.72 -34.73 4.52
N HIS A 83 24.94 -35.43 5.34
CA HIS A 83 24.66 -36.86 5.20
C HIS A 83 23.30 -37.14 4.57
N GLU A 84 22.60 -36.11 4.08
CA GLU A 84 21.27 -36.21 3.47
C GLU A 84 20.22 -36.91 4.36
N LEU A 85 20.31 -36.70 5.67
CA LEU A 85 19.42 -37.28 6.66
C LEU A 85 18.37 -36.27 7.14
N PRO A 86 17.11 -36.69 7.37
CA PRO A 86 16.14 -35.89 8.12
C PRO A 86 16.65 -35.57 9.53
N ILE A 87 16.18 -34.46 10.10
CA ILE A 87 16.51 -34.07 11.48
C ILE A 87 15.27 -34.05 12.37
N ILE A 88 15.42 -34.57 13.59
CA ILE A 88 14.41 -34.57 14.65
C ILE A 88 14.97 -33.84 15.86
N ILE A 89 14.24 -32.84 16.34
CA ILE A 89 14.59 -32.04 17.52
C ILE A 89 13.56 -32.34 18.62
N ASP A 90 13.97 -33.09 19.62
CA ASP A 90 13.17 -33.47 20.78
C ASP A 90 13.50 -32.58 21.98
N ALA A 91 12.60 -31.66 22.31
CA ALA A 91 12.86 -30.61 23.29
C ALA A 91 11.80 -30.47 24.40
N GLY A 92 12.24 -30.66 25.64
CA GLY A 92 11.66 -30.06 26.84
C GLY A 92 12.62 -28.99 27.38
N SER A 93 12.16 -27.75 27.47
CA SER A 93 12.99 -26.59 27.80
C SER A 93 12.21 -25.50 28.55
N GLY A 94 12.86 -24.88 29.52
CA GLY A 94 12.37 -23.70 30.24
C GLY A 94 12.64 -22.37 29.54
N GLY A 95 13.35 -22.35 28.40
CA GLY A 95 13.64 -21.14 27.63
C GLY A 95 15.14 -20.94 27.34
N VAL A 96 15.65 -19.74 27.61
CA VAL A 96 17.05 -19.33 27.31
C VAL A 96 17.91 -19.37 28.58
N ARG A 97 19.19 -19.72 28.42
CA ARG A 97 20.20 -19.78 29.49
C ARG A 97 20.51 -18.37 30.02
N MET A 98 19.84 -17.98 31.11
CA MET A 98 19.94 -16.64 31.71
C MET A 98 21.38 -16.28 32.08
N GLN A 99 22.14 -17.25 32.60
CA GLN A 99 23.50 -17.10 33.09
C GLN A 99 24.51 -16.74 31.98
N GLU A 100 24.16 -17.03 30.72
CA GLU A 100 24.97 -16.70 29.53
C GLU A 100 24.49 -15.41 28.84
N GLY A 101 23.47 -14.76 29.40
CA GLY A 101 22.97 -13.45 28.98
C GLY A 101 22.49 -13.39 27.52
N VAL A 102 22.80 -12.28 26.86
CA VAL A 102 22.37 -12.01 25.47
C VAL A 102 22.98 -13.00 24.48
N LEU A 103 24.15 -13.58 24.75
CA LEU A 103 24.78 -14.54 23.84
C LEU A 103 23.98 -15.84 23.71
N ALA A 104 23.37 -16.31 24.80
CA ALA A 104 22.41 -17.41 24.76
C ALA A 104 21.12 -17.03 24.02
N LEU A 105 20.63 -15.78 24.18
CA LEU A 105 19.47 -15.28 23.44
C LEU A 105 19.71 -15.28 21.93
N MET A 106 20.91 -14.89 21.50
CA MET A 106 21.28 -14.87 20.08
C MET A 106 21.30 -16.26 19.43
N GLN A 107 21.44 -17.33 20.21
CA GLN A 107 21.39 -18.70 19.67
C GLN A 107 20.02 -19.04 19.08
N MET A 108 18.94 -18.39 19.53
CA MET A 108 17.62 -18.52 18.92
C MET A 108 17.65 -18.17 17.44
N PHE A 109 18.29 -17.05 17.10
CA PHE A 109 18.38 -16.61 15.70
C PHE A 109 19.33 -17.50 14.90
N SER A 110 20.49 -17.85 15.46
CA SER A 110 21.49 -18.70 14.80
C SER A 110 20.95 -20.09 14.45
N THR A 111 20.19 -20.72 15.35
CA THR A 111 19.56 -22.03 15.11
C THR A 111 18.43 -21.95 14.09
N VAL A 112 17.64 -20.87 14.06
CA VAL A 112 16.63 -20.64 13.01
C VAL A 112 17.27 -20.47 11.64
N GLN A 113 18.37 -19.72 11.55
CA GLN A 113 19.12 -19.56 10.30
C GLN A 113 19.63 -20.91 9.77
N ALA A 114 20.26 -21.72 10.64
CA ALA A 114 20.71 -23.06 10.27
C ALA A 114 19.56 -23.95 9.76
N LEU A 115 18.39 -23.88 10.40
CA LEU A 115 17.21 -24.64 9.98
C LEU A 115 16.66 -24.15 8.63
N GLN A 116 16.67 -22.84 8.36
CA GLN A 116 16.28 -22.29 7.06
C GLN A 116 17.23 -22.76 5.94
N ASP A 117 18.54 -22.80 6.20
CA ASP A 117 19.53 -23.31 5.25
C ASP A 117 19.40 -24.83 5.02
N PHE A 118 18.96 -25.58 6.04
CA PHE A 118 18.65 -27.00 5.94
C PHE A 118 17.42 -27.25 5.05
N LYS A 119 16.38 -26.42 5.17
CA LYS A 119 15.17 -26.51 4.35
C LYS A 119 15.45 -26.34 2.85
N GLN A 120 16.55 -25.72 2.44
CA GLN A 120 16.92 -25.65 1.02
C GLN A 120 17.40 -26.99 0.44
N SER A 121 17.79 -27.94 1.30
CA SER A 121 18.33 -29.25 0.89
C SER A 121 17.28 -30.32 0.58
N LYS A 122 15.99 -29.96 0.52
CA LYS A 122 14.87 -30.90 0.25
C LYS A 122 14.74 -32.05 1.27
N LEU A 123 15.25 -31.86 2.47
CA LEU A 123 15.13 -32.80 3.60
C LEU A 123 14.06 -32.32 4.58
N MET A 124 13.54 -33.26 5.38
CA MET A 124 12.50 -32.99 6.37
C MET A 124 13.09 -32.67 7.74
N SER A 125 12.49 -31.68 8.41
CA SER A 125 12.76 -31.34 9.82
C SER A 125 11.52 -31.58 10.69
N ILE A 126 11.72 -32.20 11.86
CA ILE A 126 10.65 -32.55 12.81
C ILE A 126 11.00 -31.98 14.17
N SER A 127 10.02 -31.40 14.88
CA SER A 127 10.16 -31.06 16.29
C SER A 127 9.18 -31.83 17.16
N ILE A 128 9.64 -32.20 18.36
CA ILE A 128 8.87 -32.90 19.37
C ILE A 128 8.87 -32.03 20.63
N PHE A 129 7.70 -31.55 21.00
CA PHE A 129 7.48 -30.72 22.18
C PHE A 129 7.20 -31.63 23.38
N ARG A 130 8.14 -31.66 24.33
CA ARG A 130 7.98 -32.33 25.63
C ARG A 130 7.59 -31.36 26.71
N ASP A 131 6.98 -31.88 27.77
CA ASP A 131 6.65 -31.06 28.93
C ASP A 131 7.90 -30.70 29.77
N PRO A 132 8.05 -29.44 30.16
CA PRO A 132 7.49 -28.23 29.55
C PRO A 132 8.33 -27.75 28.35
N CYS A 133 7.74 -27.00 27.43
CA CYS A 133 8.47 -26.34 26.34
C CYS A 133 8.08 -24.86 26.22
N TYR A 134 8.95 -23.99 26.75
CA TYR A 134 8.71 -22.54 26.88
C TYR A 134 9.82 -21.66 26.30
N GLY A 135 9.54 -20.36 26.26
CA GLY A 135 10.51 -19.28 26.11
C GLY A 135 11.20 -19.27 24.75
N GLY A 136 12.49 -18.98 24.76
CA GLY A 136 13.27 -18.86 23.53
C GLY A 136 13.35 -20.15 22.71
N THR A 137 13.20 -21.33 23.32
CA THR A 137 13.18 -22.59 22.59
C THR A 137 11.91 -22.73 21.76
N SER A 138 10.73 -22.50 22.35
CA SER A 138 9.46 -22.53 21.61
C SER A 138 9.38 -21.38 20.60
N ALA A 139 9.86 -20.19 20.95
CA ALA A 139 9.85 -19.00 20.08
C ALA A 139 10.86 -19.02 18.92
N SER A 140 11.72 -20.04 18.82
CA SER A 140 12.75 -20.14 17.78
C SER A 140 12.58 -21.37 16.89
N PHE A 141 13.52 -22.32 16.93
CA PHE A 141 13.60 -23.42 15.97
C PHE A 141 12.46 -24.45 16.10
N MET A 142 11.78 -24.53 17.25
CA MET A 142 10.76 -25.56 17.50
C MET A 142 9.50 -25.41 16.62
N TYR A 143 8.97 -24.21 16.42
CA TYR A 143 7.84 -23.96 15.50
C TYR A 143 8.28 -23.77 14.05
N GLN A 144 9.59 -23.73 13.78
CA GLN A 144 10.12 -23.51 12.43
C GLN A 144 10.37 -24.82 11.68
N THR A 145 10.17 -25.99 12.28
CA THR A 145 10.29 -27.30 11.61
C THR A 145 9.13 -27.55 10.63
N ASP A 146 9.19 -28.65 9.89
CA ASP A 146 8.15 -29.01 8.92
C ASP A 146 6.99 -29.79 9.55
N VAL A 147 7.28 -30.58 10.60
CA VAL A 147 6.26 -31.28 11.39
C VAL A 147 6.50 -31.02 12.88
N GLN A 148 5.46 -30.58 13.58
CA GLN A 148 5.44 -30.37 15.03
C GLN A 148 4.59 -31.45 15.72
N ILE A 149 5.19 -32.17 16.66
CA ILE A 149 4.54 -33.24 17.43
C ILE A 149 4.54 -32.84 18.91
N GLY A 150 3.40 -32.87 19.58
CA GLY A 150 3.29 -32.68 21.03
C GLY A 150 3.08 -33.99 21.78
N PHE A 151 3.58 -34.08 23.01
CA PHE A 151 3.13 -35.12 23.94
C PHE A 151 1.80 -34.72 24.58
N ALA A 152 0.89 -35.68 24.74
CA ALA A 152 -0.38 -35.46 25.41
C ALA A 152 -0.15 -34.90 26.83
N GLY A 153 -0.90 -33.85 27.18
CA GLY A 153 -0.75 -33.13 28.46
C GLY A 153 0.50 -32.26 28.60
N ALA A 154 1.37 -32.17 27.58
CA ALA A 154 2.55 -31.31 27.65
C ALA A 154 2.17 -29.84 27.64
N ARG A 155 2.89 -29.03 28.43
CA ARG A 155 2.69 -27.59 28.48
C ARG A 155 3.64 -26.86 27.54
N ILE A 156 3.08 -26.10 26.62
CA ILE A 156 3.74 -25.46 25.49
C ILE A 156 3.26 -24.01 25.41
N GLY A 157 4.20 -23.07 25.39
CA GLY A 157 3.88 -21.65 25.33
C GLY A 157 5.10 -20.76 25.22
N PHE A 158 4.91 -19.45 25.30
CA PHE A 158 6.02 -18.50 25.36
C PHE A 158 6.50 -18.30 26.81
N ALA A 159 5.63 -17.82 27.70
CA ALA A 159 5.96 -17.68 29.11
C ALA A 159 5.44 -18.87 29.91
N GLY A 160 6.24 -19.39 30.86
CA GLY A 160 5.78 -20.44 31.76
C GLY A 160 4.73 -19.92 32.77
N PRO A 161 3.86 -20.78 33.33
CA PRO A 161 2.80 -20.41 34.27
C PRO A 161 3.28 -19.53 35.43
N ALA A 162 4.40 -19.88 36.05
CA ALA A 162 4.99 -19.10 37.14
C ALA A 162 5.44 -17.69 36.71
N VAL A 163 5.90 -17.52 35.47
CA VAL A 163 6.26 -16.20 34.93
C VAL A 163 4.98 -15.38 34.75
N ILE A 164 3.97 -15.94 34.11
CA ILE A 164 2.69 -15.25 33.86
C ILE A 164 2.02 -14.86 35.17
N GLN A 165 1.96 -15.78 36.14
CA GLN A 165 1.39 -15.53 37.45
C GLN A 165 2.11 -14.37 38.15
N ASN A 166 3.45 -14.36 38.15
CA ASN A 166 4.21 -13.34 38.85
C ASN A 166 4.23 -11.97 38.13
N THR A 167 4.11 -11.94 36.80
CA THR A 167 4.21 -10.67 36.04
C THR A 167 2.87 -10.05 35.68
N ILE A 168 1.82 -10.85 35.52
CA ILE A 168 0.50 -10.38 35.08
C ILE A 168 -0.53 -10.44 36.21
N PHE A 169 -0.39 -11.39 37.13
CA PHE A 169 -1.35 -11.61 38.21
C PHE A 169 -0.75 -11.37 39.61
N ASP A 170 0.36 -10.63 39.68
CA ASP A 170 1.04 -10.23 40.92
C ASP A 170 1.30 -11.39 41.92
N GLY A 171 1.52 -12.60 41.41
CA GLY A 171 1.75 -13.80 42.22
C GLY A 171 0.47 -14.49 42.71
N SER A 172 -0.72 -13.94 42.46
CA SER A 172 -1.99 -14.51 42.89
C SER A 172 -2.36 -15.77 42.10
N GLN A 173 -2.33 -16.93 42.78
CA GLN A 173 -2.80 -18.20 42.21
C GLN A 173 -4.30 -18.17 41.94
N GLU A 174 -5.09 -17.57 42.84
CA GLU A 174 -6.55 -17.52 42.72
C GLU A 174 -7.01 -16.73 41.48
N THR A 175 -6.36 -15.58 41.21
CA THR A 175 -6.68 -14.75 40.04
C THR A 175 -6.22 -15.42 38.75
N TYR A 176 -5.05 -16.08 38.77
CA TYR A 176 -4.54 -16.86 37.64
C TYR A 176 -5.53 -17.98 37.26
N ASP A 177 -5.96 -18.79 38.22
CA ASP A 177 -6.86 -19.93 37.97
C ASP A 177 -8.24 -19.49 37.47
N LYS A 178 -8.76 -18.34 37.91
CA LYS A 178 -10.03 -17.77 37.42
C LYS A 178 -9.94 -17.19 36.00
N SER A 179 -8.77 -16.66 35.61
CA SER A 179 -8.61 -15.89 34.37
C SER A 179 -8.11 -16.74 33.19
N VAL A 180 -7.46 -17.86 33.48
CA VAL A 180 -6.85 -18.71 32.47
C VAL A 180 -7.85 -19.76 31.99
N PRO A 181 -8.11 -19.86 30.67
CA PRO A 181 -9.08 -20.81 30.14
C PRO A 181 -8.63 -22.27 30.33
N ALA A 182 -9.60 -23.18 30.41
CA ALA A 182 -9.33 -24.61 30.50
C ALA A 182 -8.42 -25.08 29.35
N GLY A 183 -7.40 -25.87 29.68
CA GLY A 183 -6.42 -26.37 28.70
C GLY A 183 -5.43 -25.32 28.19
N PHE A 184 -5.32 -24.14 28.84
CA PHE A 184 -4.30 -23.15 28.50
C PHE A 184 -2.90 -23.75 28.43
N GLN A 185 -2.17 -23.44 27.36
CA GLN A 185 -0.84 -23.97 27.05
C GLN A 185 -0.74 -25.50 26.90
N SER A 186 -1.84 -26.26 26.93
CA SER A 186 -1.77 -27.70 26.65
C SER A 186 -1.44 -27.98 25.18
N ALA A 187 -0.77 -29.10 24.93
CA ALA A 187 -0.51 -29.60 23.58
C ALA A 187 -1.81 -29.81 22.78
N GLU A 188 -2.87 -30.26 23.44
CA GLU A 188 -4.21 -30.43 22.86
C GLU A 188 -4.76 -29.09 22.38
N LYS A 189 -4.69 -28.06 23.21
CA LYS A 189 -5.15 -26.72 22.81
C LYS A 189 -4.28 -26.13 21.71
N ALA A 190 -2.96 -26.37 21.74
CA ALA A 190 -2.05 -25.95 20.68
C ALA A 190 -2.37 -26.64 19.35
N ALA A 191 -2.69 -27.93 19.34
CA ALA A 191 -3.09 -28.66 18.14
C ALA A 191 -4.48 -28.22 17.62
N GLN A 192 -5.45 -27.99 18.51
CA GLN A 192 -6.75 -27.42 18.14
C GLN A 192 -6.60 -26.07 17.43
N ASN A 193 -5.69 -25.22 17.89
CA ASN A 193 -5.39 -23.93 17.29
C ASN A 193 -4.45 -24.00 16.07
N GLY A 194 -4.04 -25.20 15.64
CA GLY A 194 -3.20 -25.42 14.46
C GLY A 194 -1.71 -25.11 14.65
N TYR A 195 -1.21 -25.05 15.88
CA TYR A 195 0.22 -24.85 16.19
C TYR A 195 1.01 -26.16 16.22
N LEU A 196 0.34 -27.29 16.43
CA LEU A 196 0.92 -28.63 16.38
C LEU A 196 0.22 -29.48 15.32
N ASP A 197 0.98 -30.34 14.65
CA ASP A 197 0.46 -31.22 13.61
C ASP A 197 0.02 -32.57 14.15
N ALA A 198 0.58 -33.05 15.25
CA ALA A 198 0.22 -34.34 15.84
C ALA A 198 0.37 -34.34 17.36
N ILE A 199 -0.34 -35.25 18.03
CA ILE A 199 -0.20 -35.53 19.45
C ILE A 199 0.06 -37.02 19.63
N VAL A 200 1.00 -37.37 20.50
CA VAL A 200 1.31 -38.75 20.88
C VAL A 200 1.22 -38.91 22.39
N ALA A 201 0.76 -40.07 22.85
CA ALA A 201 0.62 -40.34 24.28
C ALA A 201 1.95 -40.70 24.94
N ASP A 202 2.81 -41.44 24.25
CA ASP A 202 4.04 -42.00 24.80
C ASP A 202 5.12 -42.18 23.70
N ASP A 203 6.33 -42.58 24.13
CA ASP A 203 7.48 -42.79 23.24
C ASP A 203 7.29 -43.99 22.28
N VAL A 204 6.37 -44.93 22.58
CA VAL A 204 6.05 -46.06 21.70
C VAL A 204 5.23 -45.55 20.52
N GLN A 205 4.16 -44.81 20.77
CA GLN A 205 3.40 -44.13 19.73
C GLN A 205 4.26 -43.18 18.92
N LEU A 206 5.13 -42.40 19.56
CA LEU A 206 6.08 -41.53 18.88
C LEU A 206 6.96 -42.32 17.90
N SER A 207 7.51 -43.46 18.32
CA SER A 207 8.40 -44.27 17.49
C SER A 207 7.65 -44.83 16.27
N VAL A 208 6.43 -45.33 16.46
CA VAL A 208 5.57 -45.81 15.36
C VAL A 208 5.20 -44.67 14.41
N PHE A 209 4.87 -43.50 14.94
CA PHE A 209 4.53 -42.32 14.14
C PHE A 209 5.72 -41.85 13.29
N LEU A 210 6.91 -41.75 13.89
CA LEU A 210 8.14 -41.34 13.20
C LEU A 210 8.55 -42.35 12.13
N GLU A 211 8.42 -43.65 12.39
CA GLU A 211 8.72 -44.68 11.39
C GLU A 211 7.83 -44.54 10.15
N LYS A 212 6.51 -44.39 10.34
CA LYS A 212 5.56 -44.15 9.24
C LYS A 212 5.83 -42.82 8.52
N LEU A 213 6.06 -41.74 9.27
CA LEU A 213 6.32 -40.42 8.70
C LEU A 213 7.58 -40.43 7.81
N LEU A 214 8.67 -41.00 8.30
CA LEU A 214 9.91 -41.11 7.54
C LEU A 214 9.77 -42.02 6.31
N LYS A 215 8.96 -43.09 6.39
CA LYS A 215 8.65 -43.95 5.23
C LYS A 215 7.88 -43.19 4.15
N LEU A 216 6.81 -42.48 4.52
CA LEU A 216 5.87 -41.86 3.58
C LEU A 216 6.33 -40.53 2.99
N THR A 217 7.34 -39.90 3.57
CA THR A 217 7.95 -38.67 3.03
C THR A 217 9.10 -38.93 2.05
N LYS A 218 9.49 -40.19 1.86
CA LYS A 218 10.45 -40.55 0.82
C LYS A 218 9.80 -40.49 -0.55
N LYS A 219 10.55 -39.96 -1.52
CA LYS A 219 10.18 -40.04 -2.94
C LYS A 219 10.13 -41.51 -3.34
N SER A 220 8.98 -41.97 -3.81
CA SER A 220 8.79 -43.27 -4.44
C SER A 220 8.29 -43.08 -5.87
N PHE A 221 8.44 -44.12 -6.69
CA PHE A 221 8.07 -44.09 -8.10
C PHE A 221 6.99 -45.15 -8.36
N CYS A 222 5.90 -44.75 -9.00
CA CYS A 222 4.90 -45.66 -9.54
C CYS A 222 5.50 -46.46 -10.71
N GLN A 223 5.34 -47.78 -10.73
CA GLN A 223 5.67 -48.59 -11.91
C GLN A 223 4.61 -48.34 -13.01
N GLU A 224 5.04 -48.27 -14.27
CA GLU A 224 4.12 -48.20 -15.41
C GLU A 224 3.15 -49.38 -15.38
N GLN A 225 1.85 -49.07 -15.35
CA GLN A 225 0.80 -50.03 -15.63
C GLN A 225 0.01 -49.51 -16.82
N GLU A 226 -0.19 -50.36 -17.83
CA GLU A 226 -1.19 -50.11 -18.88
C GLU A 226 -2.56 -50.02 -18.18
N GLN A 227 -3.06 -48.80 -17.99
CA GLN A 227 -4.37 -48.55 -17.43
C GLN A 227 -5.23 -47.88 -18.50
N ASP A 228 -6.35 -48.52 -18.82
CA ASP A 228 -7.37 -48.00 -19.73
C ASP A 228 -7.80 -46.58 -19.33
N SER A 229 -7.99 -45.70 -20.32
CA SER A 229 -8.49 -44.36 -20.08
C SER A 229 -9.90 -44.39 -19.48
N VAL A 230 -10.12 -43.71 -18.35
CA VAL A 230 -11.46 -43.46 -17.81
C VAL A 230 -12.26 -42.72 -18.87
N SER A 231 -13.30 -43.35 -19.41
CA SER A 231 -14.23 -42.74 -20.36
C SER A 231 -15.13 -41.74 -19.64
N ILE A 232 -15.34 -40.56 -20.24
CA ILE A 232 -16.28 -39.57 -19.72
C ILE A 232 -17.68 -40.19 -19.76
N PRO A 233 -18.41 -40.22 -18.62
CA PRO A 233 -19.74 -40.83 -18.56
C PRO A 233 -20.77 -40.02 -19.37
N ALA A 234 -21.97 -40.58 -19.57
CA ALA A 234 -23.09 -39.85 -20.16
C ALA A 234 -23.63 -38.77 -19.18
N GLN A 235 -24.18 -37.69 -19.74
CA GLN A 235 -24.81 -36.62 -18.94
C GLN A 235 -25.99 -37.18 -18.14
N VAL A 236 -26.00 -36.91 -16.84
CA VAL A 236 -27.08 -37.26 -15.91
C VAL A 236 -27.63 -35.97 -15.30
N GLU A 237 -28.95 -35.83 -15.27
CA GLU A 237 -29.62 -34.76 -14.53
C GLU A 237 -29.75 -35.15 -13.06
N PHE A 238 -29.39 -34.23 -12.16
CA PHE A 238 -29.51 -34.39 -10.71
C PHE A 238 -29.67 -33.01 -10.06
N SER A 239 -30.28 -32.96 -8.87
CA SER A 239 -30.33 -31.76 -8.03
C SER A 239 -29.06 -31.65 -7.18
N TYR A 240 -28.57 -30.43 -6.94
CA TYR A 240 -27.44 -30.19 -6.04
C TYR A 240 -27.66 -30.74 -4.62
N ARG A 241 -28.91 -30.96 -4.20
CA ARG A 241 -29.25 -31.59 -2.92
C ARG A 241 -28.92 -33.08 -2.87
N GLU A 242 -28.94 -33.77 -4.01
CA GLU A 242 -28.56 -35.18 -4.08
C GLU A 242 -27.08 -35.37 -3.71
N CYS A 243 -26.24 -34.37 -3.96
CA CYS A 243 -24.82 -34.32 -3.53
C CYS A 243 -24.65 -34.24 -2.01
N ARG A 244 -25.72 -33.92 -1.26
CA ARG A 244 -25.76 -33.87 0.22
C ARG A 244 -26.61 -35.00 0.82
N GLY A 245 -27.11 -35.90 -0.03
CA GLY A 245 -28.03 -36.95 0.38
C GLY A 245 -27.35 -38.09 1.17
N PRO A 246 -28.13 -38.97 1.81
CA PRO A 246 -27.61 -40.08 2.62
C PRO A 246 -26.81 -41.13 1.82
N THR A 247 -26.89 -41.11 0.48
CA THR A 247 -26.10 -41.95 -0.41
C THR A 247 -24.70 -41.40 -0.68
N HIS A 248 -24.46 -40.13 -0.36
CA HIS A 248 -23.16 -39.47 -0.52
C HIS A 248 -22.11 -40.09 0.41
N LYS A 249 -20.89 -40.22 -0.08
CA LYS A 249 -19.77 -40.76 0.70
C LYS A 249 -18.84 -39.63 1.09
N SER A 250 -18.44 -39.60 2.36
CA SER A 250 -17.51 -38.57 2.83
C SER A 250 -16.13 -38.74 2.17
N PRO A 251 -15.34 -37.65 2.05
CA PRO A 251 -13.96 -37.74 1.58
C PRO A 251 -13.11 -38.77 2.33
N GLU A 252 -13.35 -38.93 3.63
CA GLU A 252 -12.65 -39.91 4.45
C GLU A 252 -12.89 -41.36 4.00
N TYR A 253 -14.09 -41.68 3.52
CA TYR A 253 -14.39 -42.99 2.95
C TYR A 253 -13.48 -43.26 1.74
N TYR A 254 -13.40 -42.32 0.80
CA TYR A 254 -12.53 -42.46 -0.37
C TYR A 254 -11.05 -42.59 0.03
N VAL A 255 -10.59 -41.83 1.04
CA VAL A 255 -9.21 -41.97 1.52
C VAL A 255 -8.92 -43.38 2.04
N LYS A 256 -9.83 -43.96 2.83
CA LYS A 256 -9.67 -45.30 3.41
C LYS A 256 -9.68 -46.42 2.36
N GLU A 257 -10.54 -46.31 1.35
CA GLU A 257 -10.74 -47.37 0.36
C GLU A 257 -9.79 -47.28 -0.85
N VAL A 258 -9.34 -46.06 -1.18
CA VAL A 258 -8.45 -45.81 -2.31
C VAL A 258 -6.99 -45.97 -1.93
N PHE A 259 -6.57 -45.47 -0.76
CA PHE A 259 -5.14 -45.37 -0.40
C PHE A 259 -4.73 -46.36 0.70
N ASP A 260 -3.46 -46.75 0.67
CA ASP A 260 -2.80 -47.62 1.62
C ASP A 260 -1.85 -46.83 2.56
N ASP A 261 -1.34 -47.49 3.61
CA ASP A 261 -0.31 -46.93 4.52
C ASP A 261 -0.65 -45.53 5.09
N ILE A 262 -1.89 -45.32 5.53
CA ILE A 262 -2.40 -44.01 5.93
C ILE A 262 -1.78 -43.54 7.26
N LEU A 263 -1.16 -42.35 7.25
CA LEU A 263 -0.74 -41.60 8.44
C LEU A 263 -1.50 -40.28 8.50
N LYS A 264 -2.47 -40.18 9.42
CA LYS A 264 -3.25 -38.97 9.66
C LYS A 264 -2.55 -38.06 10.66
N PHE A 265 -2.61 -36.76 10.41
CA PHE A 265 -2.24 -35.73 11.37
C PHE A 265 -3.45 -35.37 12.27
N TYR A 266 -3.27 -34.51 13.28
CA TYR A 266 -4.34 -34.05 14.18
C TYR A 266 -5.58 -33.55 13.41
N GLN A 267 -6.79 -33.84 13.87
CA GLN A 267 -8.02 -33.58 13.12
C GLN A 267 -8.50 -32.12 13.22
N GLN A 268 -8.90 -31.55 12.08
CA GLN A 268 -9.51 -30.21 11.95
C GLN A 268 -10.64 -30.26 10.89
N SER A 269 -11.22 -29.12 10.50
CA SER A 269 -12.23 -29.08 9.42
C SER A 269 -11.68 -29.49 8.04
N ILE A 270 -10.35 -29.40 7.87
CA ILE A 270 -9.62 -29.99 6.74
C ILE A 270 -8.57 -30.94 7.32
N GLN A 271 -8.60 -32.20 6.91
CA GLN A 271 -7.67 -33.24 7.32
C GLN A 271 -6.52 -33.34 6.34
N ILE A 272 -5.35 -33.67 6.90
CA ILE A 272 -4.14 -33.95 6.15
C ILE A 272 -3.69 -35.36 6.52
N ALA A 273 -3.31 -36.13 5.51
CA ALA A 273 -2.72 -37.44 5.66
C ALA A 273 -1.57 -37.65 4.68
N LEU A 274 -0.60 -38.45 5.06
CA LEU A 274 0.34 -39.06 4.12
C LEU A 274 -0.14 -40.47 3.83
N CYS A 275 -0.14 -40.86 2.57
CA CYS A 275 -0.62 -42.16 2.14
C CYS A 275 0.27 -42.71 1.02
N SER A 276 0.05 -43.98 0.66
CA SER A 276 0.58 -44.57 -0.56
C SER A 276 -0.54 -45.08 -1.47
N LEU A 277 -0.33 -45.08 -2.77
CA LEU A 277 -1.20 -45.74 -3.75
C LEU A 277 -0.31 -46.37 -4.82
N HIS A 278 -0.44 -47.68 -5.04
CA HIS A 278 0.39 -48.43 -6.00
C HIS A 278 1.91 -48.20 -5.80
N GLY A 279 2.35 -48.05 -4.55
CA GLY A 279 3.74 -47.76 -4.20
C GLY A 279 4.15 -46.28 -4.35
N GLN A 280 3.30 -45.40 -4.89
CA GLN A 280 3.51 -43.96 -4.92
C GLN A 280 3.07 -43.31 -3.61
N ASN A 281 4.00 -42.71 -2.88
CA ASN A 281 3.69 -41.90 -1.72
C ASN A 281 3.10 -40.56 -2.16
N CYS A 282 2.10 -40.06 -1.45
CA CYS A 282 1.45 -38.79 -1.72
C CYS A 282 0.95 -38.10 -0.44
N LEU A 283 0.80 -36.79 -0.53
CA LEU A 283 0.08 -35.99 0.46
C LEU A 283 -1.40 -35.98 0.06
N VAL A 284 -2.29 -36.36 0.97
CA VAL A 284 -3.74 -36.33 0.77
C VAL A 284 -4.37 -35.31 1.70
N ILE A 285 -5.09 -34.34 1.14
CA ILE A 285 -5.82 -33.31 1.85
C ILE A 285 -7.31 -33.51 1.58
N PHE A 286 -8.13 -33.57 2.61
CA PHE A 286 -9.55 -33.86 2.45
C PHE A 286 -10.42 -33.21 3.52
N SER A 287 -11.66 -32.89 3.17
CA SER A 287 -12.62 -32.31 4.11
C SER A 287 -13.15 -33.41 5.06
N THR A 288 -13.39 -33.08 6.34
CA THR A 288 -13.65 -34.09 7.39
C THR A 288 -15.10 -34.34 7.74
N CYS A 289 -16.02 -33.61 7.12
CA CYS A 289 -17.40 -33.55 7.53
C CYS A 289 -18.33 -34.42 6.68
N ASP A 290 -19.55 -34.60 7.19
CA ASP A 290 -20.69 -35.13 6.45
C ASP A 290 -21.50 -33.96 5.88
N LEU A 291 -21.70 -33.94 4.55
CA LEU A 291 -22.45 -32.88 3.87
C LEU A 291 -23.94 -32.83 4.21
N THR A 292 -24.46 -33.82 4.94
CA THR A 292 -25.81 -33.72 5.55
C THR A 292 -25.90 -32.55 6.54
N GLU A 293 -24.77 -32.11 7.13
CA GLU A 293 -24.64 -30.90 7.94
C GLU A 293 -23.57 -29.94 7.37
N PRO A 294 -23.88 -29.20 6.30
CA PRO A 294 -22.88 -28.46 5.50
C PRO A 294 -22.15 -27.34 6.28
N LEU A 295 -22.70 -26.87 7.40
CA LEU A 295 -22.03 -25.88 8.27
C LEU A 295 -20.82 -26.46 9.00
N ASN A 296 -20.80 -27.77 9.25
CA ASN A 296 -19.66 -28.45 9.86
C ASN A 296 -18.54 -28.70 8.84
N CYS A 297 -18.80 -28.44 7.57
CA CYS A 297 -17.88 -28.64 6.45
C CYS A 297 -17.03 -27.43 6.08
N LEU A 298 -17.10 -26.37 6.87
CA LEU A 298 -16.49 -25.10 6.52
C LEU A 298 -15.02 -25.02 6.98
N GLY A 299 -14.13 -24.64 6.05
CA GLY A 299 -12.69 -24.52 6.33
C GLY A 299 -12.37 -23.38 7.31
N SER A 300 -11.57 -23.64 8.34
CA SER A 300 -11.12 -22.62 9.30
C SER A 300 -9.78 -21.98 8.87
N PRO A 301 -9.39 -20.81 9.39
CA PRO A 301 -8.13 -20.17 8.99
C PRO A 301 -6.91 -21.00 9.38
N GLN A 302 -6.99 -21.67 10.54
CA GLN A 302 -5.95 -22.58 11.02
C GLN A 302 -5.79 -23.77 10.08
N ALA A 303 -6.91 -24.32 9.58
CA ALA A 303 -6.90 -25.44 8.65
C ALA A 303 -6.23 -25.06 7.31
N TYR A 304 -6.55 -23.89 6.73
CA TYR A 304 -5.92 -23.41 5.49
C TYR A 304 -4.42 -23.15 5.65
N ARG A 305 -3.98 -22.52 6.75
CA ARG A 305 -2.53 -22.31 7.01
C ARG A 305 -1.77 -23.62 7.11
N ARG A 306 -2.38 -24.63 7.74
CA ARG A 306 -1.79 -25.95 7.85
C ARG A 306 -1.70 -26.63 6.49
N VAL A 307 -2.75 -26.51 5.67
CA VAL A 307 -2.71 -26.97 4.28
C VAL A 307 -1.55 -26.31 3.51
N SER A 308 -1.41 -24.97 3.54
CA SER A 308 -0.27 -24.27 2.93
C SER A 308 1.07 -24.87 3.33
N LYS A 309 1.27 -25.05 4.64
CA LYS A 309 2.52 -25.60 5.19
C LYS A 309 2.84 -27.00 4.65
N PHE A 310 1.84 -27.88 4.57
CA PHE A 310 2.04 -29.24 4.05
C PHE A 310 2.21 -29.27 2.53
N VAL A 311 1.54 -28.39 1.78
CA VAL A 311 1.75 -28.24 0.34
C VAL A 311 3.16 -27.72 0.03
N ASP A 312 3.65 -26.75 0.81
CA ASP A 312 5.03 -26.24 0.68
C ASP A 312 6.06 -27.33 1.01
N LEU A 313 5.79 -28.15 2.04
CA LEU A 313 6.60 -29.33 2.35
C LEU A 313 6.61 -30.31 1.18
N ALA A 314 5.43 -30.69 0.67
CA ALA A 314 5.28 -31.61 -0.45
C ALA A 314 5.99 -31.11 -1.71
N SER A 315 5.85 -29.82 -2.03
CA SER A 315 6.56 -29.13 -3.13
C SER A 315 8.07 -29.26 -3.01
N ARG A 316 8.61 -29.06 -1.80
CA ARG A 316 10.05 -29.10 -1.54
C ARG A 316 10.63 -30.52 -1.63
N ILE A 317 9.95 -31.51 -1.06
CA ILE A 317 10.42 -32.91 -1.05
C ILE A 317 10.00 -33.69 -2.31
N GLY A 318 9.21 -33.08 -3.19
CA GLY A 318 8.77 -33.68 -4.45
C GLY A 318 7.67 -34.74 -4.29
N LEU A 319 6.81 -34.57 -3.28
CA LEU A 319 5.68 -35.46 -3.03
C LEU A 319 4.43 -34.96 -3.79
N PRO A 320 3.76 -35.80 -4.60
CA PRO A 320 2.49 -35.45 -5.23
C PRO A 320 1.42 -35.10 -4.20
N VAL A 321 0.53 -34.17 -4.55
CA VAL A 321 -0.58 -33.71 -3.70
C VAL A 321 -1.91 -34.13 -4.31
N VAL A 322 -2.72 -34.82 -3.53
CA VAL A 322 -4.11 -35.17 -3.84
C VAL A 322 -5.03 -34.39 -2.91
N THR A 323 -6.01 -33.71 -3.48
CA THR A 323 -7.04 -32.97 -2.73
C THR A 323 -8.41 -33.56 -3.03
N ILE A 324 -9.14 -33.96 -1.99
CA ILE A 324 -10.52 -34.43 -2.09
C ILE A 324 -11.40 -33.34 -1.49
N VAL A 325 -12.05 -32.58 -2.36
CA VAL A 325 -12.79 -31.35 -2.04
C VAL A 325 -14.27 -31.69 -1.87
N ASP A 326 -14.78 -31.40 -0.68
CA ASP A 326 -16.16 -31.64 -0.32
C ASP A 326 -16.56 -30.72 0.83
N THR A 327 -16.84 -29.47 0.48
CA THR A 327 -16.99 -28.36 1.43
C THR A 327 -17.97 -27.33 0.90
N ALA A 328 -18.88 -26.87 1.76
CA ALA A 328 -19.75 -25.73 1.48
C ALA A 328 -18.99 -24.38 1.43
N GLY A 329 -17.70 -24.37 1.79
CA GLY A 329 -16.78 -23.25 1.63
C GLY A 329 -16.03 -22.86 2.89
N ALA A 330 -15.74 -21.58 3.02
CA ALA A 330 -14.96 -21.02 4.13
C ALA A 330 -15.86 -20.71 5.34
N LEU A 331 -15.38 -20.90 6.57
CA LEU A 331 -16.14 -20.63 7.80
C LEU A 331 -16.38 -19.12 8.00
N PRO A 332 -17.63 -18.61 7.87
CA PRO A 332 -17.94 -17.19 8.01
C PRO A 332 -18.29 -16.88 9.48
N SER A 333 -17.33 -17.05 10.39
CA SER A 333 -17.52 -16.76 11.81
C SER A 333 -16.66 -15.57 12.27
N PRO A 334 -17.08 -14.79 13.27
CA PRO A 334 -16.26 -13.71 13.83
C PRO A 334 -14.87 -14.18 14.24
N ALA A 335 -14.77 -15.36 14.86
CA ALA A 335 -13.50 -15.96 15.22
C ALA A 335 -12.61 -16.27 14.00
N ALA A 336 -13.18 -16.65 12.87
CA ALA A 336 -12.43 -16.87 11.63
C ALA A 336 -11.93 -15.54 11.03
N GLU A 337 -12.76 -14.48 11.07
CA GLU A 337 -12.40 -13.14 10.60
C GLU A 337 -11.32 -12.50 11.49
N ASP A 338 -11.43 -12.60 12.81
CA ASP A 338 -10.40 -12.14 13.76
C ASP A 338 -9.06 -12.86 13.53
N ASN A 339 -9.13 -14.11 13.08
CA ASN A 339 -7.97 -14.90 12.69
C ASN A 339 -7.58 -14.72 11.22
N ASN A 340 -8.14 -13.73 10.52
CA ASN A 340 -7.82 -13.34 9.14
C ASN A 340 -7.99 -14.49 8.13
N GLN A 341 -9.21 -14.99 8.01
CA GLN A 341 -9.63 -16.03 7.07
C GLN A 341 -9.21 -15.74 5.63
N ALA A 342 -9.38 -14.51 5.17
CA ALA A 342 -8.99 -14.11 3.82
C ALA A 342 -7.49 -14.28 3.55
N GLN A 343 -6.63 -13.90 4.51
CA GLN A 343 -5.19 -14.13 4.40
C GLN A 343 -4.83 -15.62 4.38
N ALA A 344 -5.49 -16.44 5.20
CA ALA A 344 -5.24 -17.88 5.25
C ALA A 344 -5.60 -18.56 3.91
N ILE A 345 -6.74 -18.20 3.31
CA ILE A 345 -7.15 -18.66 1.97
C ILE A 345 -6.17 -18.16 0.90
N SER A 346 -5.76 -16.89 0.96
CA SER A 346 -4.77 -16.32 0.02
C SER A 346 -3.42 -17.03 0.08
N GLN A 347 -2.94 -17.36 1.28
CA GLN A 347 -1.72 -18.16 1.48
C GLN A 347 -1.88 -19.57 0.91
N CYS A 348 -3.05 -20.20 1.10
CA CYS A 348 -3.37 -21.51 0.55
C CYS A 348 -3.32 -21.49 -0.99
N LEU A 349 -3.99 -20.51 -1.62
CA LEU A 349 -3.95 -20.32 -3.07
C LEU A 349 -2.52 -20.10 -3.59
N ASN A 350 -1.69 -19.35 -2.87
CA ASN A 350 -0.29 -19.15 -3.26
C ASN A 350 0.54 -20.44 -3.13
N SER A 351 0.38 -21.22 -2.06
CA SER A 351 1.07 -22.51 -1.90
C SER A 351 0.68 -23.48 -3.01
N PHE A 352 -0.61 -23.61 -3.33
CA PHE A 352 -1.06 -24.42 -4.47
C PHE A 352 -0.56 -23.88 -5.82
N GLY A 353 -0.61 -22.56 -6.04
CA GLY A 353 -0.17 -21.91 -7.27
C GLY A 353 1.34 -22.03 -7.52
N SER A 354 2.16 -22.08 -6.46
CA SER A 354 3.62 -22.17 -6.53
C SER A 354 4.19 -23.57 -6.25
N CYS A 355 3.34 -24.56 -5.97
CA CYS A 355 3.73 -25.93 -5.69
C CYS A 355 4.43 -26.58 -6.90
N LYS A 356 5.69 -27.00 -6.74
CA LYS A 356 6.47 -27.67 -7.79
C LYS A 356 6.20 -29.17 -7.91
N SER A 357 5.38 -29.71 -7.01
CA SER A 357 4.90 -31.09 -7.11
C SER A 357 3.60 -31.16 -7.91
N PRO A 358 3.28 -32.31 -8.52
CA PRO A 358 2.00 -32.54 -9.18
C PRO A 358 0.86 -32.39 -8.17
N VAL A 359 -0.17 -31.62 -8.52
CA VAL A 359 -1.39 -31.49 -7.70
C VAL A 359 -2.60 -31.98 -8.49
N VAL A 360 -3.38 -32.87 -7.91
CA VAL A 360 -4.70 -33.25 -8.42
C VAL A 360 -5.78 -32.91 -7.40
N ALA A 361 -6.88 -32.34 -7.88
CA ALA A 361 -8.07 -32.07 -7.09
C ALA A 361 -9.23 -32.89 -7.61
N ILE A 362 -10.02 -33.49 -6.72
CA ILE A 362 -11.29 -34.14 -7.06
C ILE A 362 -12.41 -33.55 -6.21
N ILE A 363 -13.48 -33.13 -6.85
CA ILE A 363 -14.70 -32.66 -6.20
C ILE A 363 -15.65 -33.85 -6.09
N THR A 364 -15.92 -34.32 -4.88
CA THR A 364 -16.72 -35.55 -4.67
C THR A 364 -18.20 -35.28 -4.47
N GLY A 365 -18.57 -34.14 -3.90
CA GLY A 365 -19.97 -33.73 -3.72
C GLY A 365 -20.13 -32.23 -3.98
N GLU A 366 -19.73 -31.41 -3.01
CA GLU A 366 -19.86 -29.95 -3.06
C GLU A 366 -18.49 -29.25 -3.09
N GLY A 367 -18.27 -28.41 -4.09
CA GLY A 367 -17.22 -27.40 -4.09
C GLY A 367 -17.83 -26.01 -3.87
N GLY A 368 -17.80 -25.50 -2.65
CA GLY A 368 -18.33 -24.19 -2.30
C GLY A 368 -17.29 -23.08 -2.24
N SER A 369 -17.46 -22.06 -3.08
CA SER A 369 -16.81 -20.74 -2.95
C SER A 369 -15.27 -20.73 -2.92
N GLY A 370 -14.69 -19.63 -2.45
CA GLY A 370 -13.25 -19.46 -2.25
C GLY A 370 -12.64 -20.49 -1.30
N GLY A 371 -13.46 -21.12 -0.44
CA GLY A 371 -13.02 -22.17 0.48
C GLY A 371 -12.69 -23.49 -0.23
N ALA A 372 -13.47 -23.89 -1.23
CA ALA A 372 -13.16 -25.01 -2.11
C ALA A 372 -12.03 -24.68 -3.10
N LEU A 373 -12.03 -23.45 -3.65
CA LEU A 373 -10.99 -22.98 -4.57
C LEU A 373 -9.59 -23.00 -3.94
N ALA A 374 -9.49 -22.71 -2.65
CA ALA A 374 -8.24 -22.82 -1.88
C ALA A 374 -7.62 -24.22 -1.95
N LEU A 375 -8.43 -25.26 -2.17
CA LEU A 375 -8.02 -26.66 -2.22
C LEU A 375 -8.00 -27.23 -3.64
N SER A 376 -8.69 -26.60 -4.60
CA SER A 376 -8.87 -27.15 -5.96
C SER A 376 -7.84 -26.64 -6.99
N GLY A 377 -6.79 -25.95 -6.55
CA GLY A 377 -5.77 -25.32 -7.41
C GLY A 377 -4.78 -26.31 -8.06
N GLY A 378 -5.27 -27.29 -8.83
CA GLY A 378 -4.49 -28.43 -9.33
C GLY A 378 -3.96 -28.32 -10.76
N ASN A 379 -3.00 -29.18 -11.10
CA ASN A 379 -2.61 -29.51 -12.48
C ASN A 379 -3.73 -30.24 -13.24
N ILE A 380 -4.54 -31.00 -12.51
CA ILE A 380 -5.77 -31.62 -12.96
C ILE A 380 -6.84 -31.37 -11.89
N VAL A 381 -8.02 -30.93 -12.30
CA VAL A 381 -9.22 -30.86 -11.47
C VAL A 381 -10.23 -31.83 -12.05
N ALA A 382 -10.61 -32.85 -11.27
CA ALA A 382 -11.61 -33.83 -11.60
C ALA A 382 -12.87 -33.61 -10.73
N CYS A 383 -13.97 -34.22 -11.11
CA CYS A 383 -15.15 -34.29 -10.26
C CYS A 383 -15.88 -35.63 -10.43
N LEU A 384 -16.67 -36.03 -9.43
CA LEU A 384 -17.59 -37.17 -9.57
C LEU A 384 -18.80 -36.78 -10.41
N GLN A 385 -19.44 -37.78 -11.01
CA GLN A 385 -20.57 -37.59 -11.91
C GLN A 385 -21.70 -36.77 -11.28
N LYS A 386 -22.04 -36.99 -10.00
CA LYS A 386 -23.05 -36.21 -9.26
C LYS A 386 -22.39 -35.25 -8.27
N SER A 387 -21.64 -34.29 -8.79
CA SER A 387 -21.01 -33.23 -7.99
C SER A 387 -21.20 -31.85 -8.62
N PHE A 388 -21.06 -30.80 -7.82
CA PHE A 388 -21.12 -29.43 -8.30
C PHE A 388 -19.99 -28.56 -7.74
N TYR A 389 -19.60 -27.53 -8.49
CA TYR A 389 -18.57 -26.57 -8.08
C TYR A 389 -19.04 -25.14 -8.36
N ASN A 390 -19.11 -24.29 -7.33
CA ASN A 390 -19.73 -22.98 -7.45
C ASN A 390 -19.04 -21.86 -6.64
N VAL A 391 -19.47 -20.62 -6.88
CA VAL A 391 -18.95 -19.40 -6.22
C VAL A 391 -19.46 -19.23 -4.78
N ILE A 392 -20.62 -19.79 -4.46
CA ILE A 392 -21.24 -19.79 -3.13
C ILE A 392 -22.33 -20.86 -3.12
N SER A 393 -22.59 -21.50 -1.98
CA SER A 393 -23.71 -22.46 -1.87
C SER A 393 -25.02 -21.87 -2.41
N PRO A 394 -25.89 -22.65 -3.07
CA PRO A 394 -27.14 -22.13 -3.62
C PRO A 394 -28.02 -21.45 -2.55
N GLU A 395 -27.99 -21.95 -1.32
CA GLU A 395 -28.67 -21.32 -0.17
C GLU A 395 -28.07 -19.96 0.18
N GLY A 396 -26.73 -19.87 0.22
CA GLY A 396 -26.03 -18.60 0.45
C GLY A 396 -26.34 -17.59 -0.65
N GLY A 397 -26.27 -18.01 -1.91
CA GLY A 397 -26.59 -17.17 -3.06
C GLY A 397 -28.04 -16.66 -3.05
N VAL A 398 -29.00 -17.54 -2.79
CA VAL A 398 -30.42 -17.15 -2.68
C VAL A 398 -30.65 -16.23 -1.48
N SER A 399 -30.05 -16.49 -0.32
CA SER A 399 -30.19 -15.61 0.85
C SER A 399 -29.70 -14.18 0.60
N ILE A 400 -28.68 -14.02 -0.26
CA ILE A 400 -28.16 -12.71 -0.69
C ILE A 400 -29.09 -12.07 -1.72
N LEU A 401 -29.58 -12.86 -2.69
CA LEU A 401 -30.35 -12.35 -3.84
C LEU A 401 -31.84 -12.14 -3.55
N GLN A 402 -32.41 -12.77 -2.53
CA GLN A 402 -33.84 -12.72 -2.22
C GLN A 402 -34.37 -11.32 -1.91
N GLY A 403 -33.55 -10.45 -1.30
CA GLY A 403 -33.93 -9.05 -1.06
C GLY A 403 -34.15 -8.23 -2.34
N SER A 404 -33.69 -8.74 -3.47
CA SER A 404 -33.86 -8.14 -4.80
C SER A 404 -35.08 -8.68 -5.56
N ILE A 405 -35.71 -9.75 -5.07
CA ILE A 405 -36.77 -10.50 -5.76
C ILE A 405 -38.09 -10.46 -4.98
N TYR A 406 -38.02 -10.49 -3.64
CA TYR A 406 -39.18 -10.52 -2.76
C TYR A 406 -39.23 -9.29 -1.87
N SER A 407 -40.42 -8.73 -1.64
CA SER A 407 -40.60 -7.63 -0.69
C SER A 407 -40.63 -8.16 0.75
N LYS A 408 -40.42 -7.29 1.75
CA LYS A 408 -40.52 -7.69 3.18
C LYS A 408 -41.89 -8.26 3.56
N ALA A 409 -42.95 -7.94 2.81
CA ALA A 409 -44.30 -8.46 3.03
C ALA A 409 -44.49 -9.90 2.53
N ASP A 410 -43.60 -10.39 1.66
CA ASP A 410 -43.66 -11.71 1.04
C ASP A 410 -42.94 -12.79 1.86
N ALA A 411 -42.67 -12.59 3.15
CA ALA A 411 -41.81 -13.46 3.96
C ALA A 411 -42.28 -14.94 3.97
N GLU A 412 -43.58 -15.19 3.98
CA GLU A 412 -44.18 -16.53 3.88
C GLU A 412 -43.90 -17.18 2.51
N LYS A 413 -44.06 -16.41 1.43
CA LYS A 413 -43.77 -16.85 0.05
C LYS A 413 -42.27 -17.05 -0.17
N MET A 414 -41.43 -16.18 0.39
CA MET A 414 -39.97 -16.29 0.36
C MET A 414 -39.49 -17.58 1.02
N LYS A 415 -40.11 -17.98 2.14
CA LYS A 415 -39.84 -19.27 2.80
C LYS A 415 -40.32 -20.45 1.96
N HIS A 416 -41.50 -20.35 1.35
CA HIS A 416 -42.05 -21.41 0.49
C HIS A 416 -41.19 -21.63 -0.76
N ASP A 417 -40.79 -20.55 -1.44
CA ASP A 417 -40.07 -20.58 -2.71
C ASP A 417 -38.54 -20.73 -2.51
N PHE A 418 -38.00 -20.61 -1.29
CA PHE A 418 -36.54 -20.61 -1.03
C PHE A 418 -35.83 -21.79 -1.70
N GLN A 419 -36.38 -22.99 -1.51
CA GLN A 419 -35.82 -24.21 -2.05
C GLN A 419 -35.94 -24.30 -3.59
N ILE A 420 -37.03 -23.78 -4.16
CA ILE A 420 -37.19 -23.74 -5.62
C ILE A 420 -36.16 -22.77 -6.23
N ASN A 421 -35.98 -21.61 -5.61
CA ASN A 421 -35.03 -20.60 -6.05
C ASN A 421 -33.57 -21.08 -5.95
N CYS A 422 -33.22 -21.91 -4.97
CA CYS A 422 -31.87 -22.49 -4.88
C CYS A 422 -31.58 -23.39 -6.09
N GLU A 423 -32.54 -24.21 -6.50
CA GLU A 423 -32.40 -25.09 -7.67
C GLU A 423 -32.32 -24.28 -8.97
N ILE A 424 -33.12 -23.21 -9.09
CA ILE A 424 -33.05 -22.28 -10.23
C ILE A 424 -31.67 -21.61 -10.29
N LEU A 425 -31.15 -21.14 -9.16
CA LEU A 425 -29.85 -20.47 -9.10
C LEU A 425 -28.71 -21.43 -9.45
N ALA A 426 -28.72 -22.65 -8.93
CA ALA A 426 -27.71 -23.67 -9.25
C ALA A 426 -27.67 -23.97 -10.76
N ASN A 427 -28.84 -24.14 -11.38
CA ASN A 427 -28.95 -24.33 -12.83
C ASN A 427 -28.47 -23.11 -13.63
N ALA A 428 -28.83 -21.90 -13.20
CA ALA A 428 -28.43 -20.65 -13.84
C ALA A 428 -26.92 -20.39 -13.75
N GLN A 429 -26.30 -20.78 -12.63
CA GLN A 429 -24.84 -20.68 -12.44
C GLN A 429 -24.05 -21.73 -13.22
N GLN A 430 -24.73 -22.70 -13.83
CA GLN A 430 -24.12 -23.79 -14.60
C GLN A 430 -23.03 -24.54 -13.80
N CYS A 431 -23.31 -24.84 -12.52
CA CYS A 431 -22.30 -25.37 -11.59
C CYS A 431 -22.22 -26.90 -11.54
N TYR A 432 -23.05 -27.63 -12.28
CA TYR A 432 -23.05 -29.10 -12.26
C TYR A 432 -21.89 -29.70 -13.06
N SER A 433 -21.44 -30.90 -12.65
CA SER A 433 -20.29 -31.65 -13.20
C SER A 433 -20.08 -31.54 -14.73
N PHE A 434 -21.12 -31.83 -15.53
CA PHE A 434 -21.04 -31.74 -17.00
C PHE A 434 -20.93 -30.32 -17.54
N GLN A 435 -21.53 -29.35 -16.87
CA GLN A 435 -21.50 -27.94 -17.27
C GLN A 435 -20.10 -27.36 -17.00
N ILE A 436 -19.57 -27.58 -15.80
CA ILE A 436 -18.22 -27.12 -15.43
C ILE A 436 -17.12 -27.85 -16.21
N TYR A 437 -17.37 -29.10 -16.65
CA TYR A 437 -16.52 -29.80 -17.61
C TYR A 437 -16.53 -29.14 -19.00
N LYS A 438 -17.72 -28.84 -19.56
CA LYS A 438 -17.84 -28.12 -20.85
C LYS A 438 -17.20 -26.73 -20.83
N GLN A 439 -17.20 -26.07 -19.66
CA GLN A 439 -16.55 -24.78 -19.45
C GLN A 439 -15.02 -24.89 -19.26
N GLY A 440 -14.46 -26.10 -19.17
CA GLY A 440 -13.03 -26.35 -18.95
C GLY A 440 -12.56 -26.19 -17.50
N ILE A 441 -13.47 -25.90 -16.56
CA ILE A 441 -13.16 -25.76 -15.13
C ILE A 441 -12.73 -27.09 -14.52
N VAL A 442 -13.38 -28.18 -14.96
CA VAL A 442 -13.02 -29.57 -14.64
C VAL A 442 -12.46 -30.24 -15.88
N ASP A 443 -11.35 -30.95 -15.72
CA ASP A 443 -10.64 -31.64 -16.80
C ASP A 443 -11.21 -33.05 -17.07
N ILE A 444 -11.75 -33.73 -16.05
CA ILE A 444 -12.27 -35.11 -16.12
C ILE A 444 -13.47 -35.29 -15.19
N ILE A 445 -14.51 -35.99 -15.67
CA ILE A 445 -15.61 -36.50 -14.84
C ILE A 445 -15.37 -37.99 -14.59
N ILE A 446 -15.36 -38.41 -13.33
CA ILE A 446 -15.21 -39.80 -12.92
C ILE A 446 -16.60 -40.43 -12.76
N PRO A 447 -16.92 -41.54 -13.46
CA PRO A 447 -18.18 -42.26 -13.27
C PRO A 447 -18.33 -42.79 -11.85
N GLU A 448 -19.55 -42.73 -11.31
CA GLU A 448 -19.86 -43.30 -9.99
C GLU A 448 -20.07 -44.83 -10.03
N GLU A 449 -20.36 -45.39 -11.20
CA GLU A 449 -20.26 -46.84 -11.42
C GLU A 449 -18.81 -47.28 -11.24
N ASP A 450 -18.56 -48.30 -10.41
CA ASP A 450 -17.22 -48.74 -10.02
C ASP A 450 -16.28 -47.59 -9.56
N CYS A 451 -16.85 -46.58 -8.88
CA CYS A 451 -16.17 -45.32 -8.51
C CYS A 451 -14.78 -45.54 -7.89
N LEU A 452 -14.63 -46.48 -6.95
CA LEU A 452 -13.34 -46.75 -6.28
C LEU A 452 -12.28 -47.25 -7.26
N SER A 453 -12.66 -48.14 -8.17
CA SER A 453 -11.77 -48.66 -9.22
C SER A 453 -11.37 -47.54 -10.17
N ASN A 454 -12.33 -46.71 -10.58
CA ASN A 454 -12.09 -45.58 -11.47
C ASN A 454 -11.19 -44.50 -10.82
N MET A 455 -11.36 -44.22 -9.52
CA MET A 455 -10.46 -43.31 -8.78
C MET A 455 -9.03 -43.86 -8.69
N LYS A 456 -8.86 -45.17 -8.42
CA LYS A 456 -7.53 -45.81 -8.40
C LYS A 456 -6.83 -45.71 -9.76
N LYS A 457 -7.56 -45.98 -10.86
CA LYS A 457 -7.03 -45.82 -12.24
C LYS A 457 -6.69 -44.36 -12.55
N PHE A 458 -7.55 -43.42 -12.16
CA PHE A 458 -7.33 -42.00 -12.39
C PHE A 458 -6.07 -41.47 -11.68
N PHE A 459 -5.91 -41.77 -10.39
CA PHE A 459 -4.72 -41.35 -9.65
C PHE A 459 -3.45 -42.06 -10.13
N GLY A 460 -3.52 -43.34 -10.51
CA GLY A 460 -2.41 -44.07 -11.13
C GLY A 460 -1.92 -43.36 -12.40
N LYS A 461 -2.83 -43.07 -13.33
CA LYS A 461 -2.51 -42.33 -14.55
C LYS A 461 -1.97 -40.94 -14.27
N PHE A 462 -2.53 -40.22 -13.30
CA PHE A 462 -2.02 -38.91 -12.88
C PHE A 462 -0.56 -39.01 -12.42
N PHE A 463 -0.21 -39.97 -11.57
CA PHE A 463 1.17 -40.13 -11.11
C PHE A 463 2.14 -40.45 -12.26
N THR A 464 1.75 -41.33 -13.18
CA THR A 464 2.58 -41.65 -14.36
C THR A 464 2.74 -40.45 -15.29
N GLN A 465 1.67 -39.70 -15.55
CA GLN A 465 1.69 -38.55 -16.46
C GLN A 465 2.70 -37.45 -16.05
N PHE A 466 2.86 -37.23 -14.75
CA PHE A 466 3.73 -36.18 -14.22
C PHE A 466 5.08 -36.70 -13.69
N ALA A 467 5.36 -38.01 -13.79
CA ALA A 467 6.53 -38.65 -13.21
C ALA A 467 7.86 -38.07 -13.75
N ASP A 468 7.93 -37.82 -15.06
CA ASP A 468 9.13 -37.34 -15.76
C ASP A 468 9.21 -35.82 -15.90
N MET A 469 8.20 -35.10 -15.41
CA MET A 469 8.16 -33.64 -15.50
C MET A 469 8.99 -33.00 -14.39
N THR A 470 9.78 -32.00 -14.76
CA THR A 470 10.44 -31.12 -13.79
C THR A 470 9.43 -30.23 -13.08
N GLY A 471 9.77 -29.75 -11.88
CA GLY A 471 8.88 -28.86 -11.13
C GLY A 471 8.49 -27.57 -11.87
N GLU A 472 9.37 -27.04 -12.73
CA GLU A 472 9.06 -25.88 -13.58
C GLU A 472 8.07 -26.24 -14.70
N GLN A 473 8.18 -27.43 -15.30
CA GLN A 473 7.22 -27.91 -16.29
C GLN A 473 5.84 -28.15 -15.66
N ILE A 474 5.80 -28.71 -14.44
CA ILE A 474 4.57 -28.89 -13.66
C ILE A 474 3.90 -27.53 -13.38
N LEU A 475 4.68 -26.51 -12.97
CA LEU A 475 4.17 -25.15 -12.75
C LEU A 475 3.68 -24.49 -14.04
N ALA A 476 4.43 -24.60 -15.14
CA ALA A 476 4.06 -24.04 -16.42
C ALA A 476 2.74 -24.64 -16.94
N GLN A 477 2.56 -25.96 -16.79
CA GLN A 477 1.33 -26.65 -17.18
C GLN A 477 0.13 -26.20 -16.33
N ARG A 478 0.28 -26.07 -15.01
CA ARG A 478 -0.77 -25.52 -14.12
C ARG A 478 -1.12 -24.07 -14.50
N LYS A 479 -0.13 -23.23 -14.74
CA LYS A 479 -0.32 -21.84 -15.16
C LYS A 479 -1.09 -21.75 -16.48
N GLN A 480 -0.69 -22.53 -17.48
CA GLN A 480 -1.36 -22.58 -18.77
C GLN A 480 -2.82 -23.06 -18.63
N ARG A 481 -3.08 -24.06 -17.78
CA ARG A 481 -4.44 -24.55 -17.48
C ARG A 481 -5.34 -23.41 -16.99
N PHE A 482 -4.95 -22.68 -15.95
CA PHE A 482 -5.78 -21.61 -15.41
C PHE A 482 -5.86 -20.38 -16.33
N TYR A 483 -4.83 -20.08 -17.11
CA TYR A 483 -4.87 -18.98 -18.09
C TYR A 483 -5.85 -19.25 -19.24
N LYS A 484 -6.06 -20.52 -19.63
CA LYS A 484 -7.09 -20.90 -20.62
C LYS A 484 -8.52 -20.62 -20.15
N LEU A 485 -8.73 -20.50 -18.84
CA LEU A 485 -10.04 -20.18 -18.24
C LEU A 485 -10.33 -18.68 -18.21
N CYS A 486 -9.36 -17.83 -18.57
CA CYS A 486 -9.60 -16.42 -18.78
C CYS A 486 -10.43 -16.26 -20.06
N ASN A 487 -11.75 -16.13 -19.91
CA ASN A 487 -12.65 -15.91 -21.03
C ASN A 487 -12.60 -14.43 -21.44
N TYR A 488 -11.84 -14.13 -22.49
CA TYR A 488 -11.80 -12.81 -23.11
C TYR A 488 -11.81 -12.94 -24.63
N THR A 489 -12.65 -12.15 -25.29
CA THR A 489 -12.63 -11.96 -26.73
C THR A 489 -11.68 -10.81 -27.07
N VAL A 490 -10.74 -11.08 -27.97
CA VAL A 490 -9.99 -10.04 -28.68
C VAL A 490 -10.69 -9.89 -30.03
N GLU A 491 -11.48 -8.84 -30.21
CA GLU A 491 -11.96 -8.46 -31.54
C GLU A 491 -10.84 -7.72 -32.27
N ASP A 492 -10.09 -8.46 -33.08
CA ASP A 492 -9.07 -7.96 -33.97
C ASP A 492 -9.69 -7.75 -35.36
N ASN A 493 -10.11 -6.52 -35.66
CA ASN A 493 -10.48 -6.12 -37.03
C ASN A 493 -10.08 -4.67 -37.30
N ARG A 494 -8.78 -4.47 -37.55
CA ARG A 494 -8.30 -3.33 -38.35
C ARG A 494 -7.53 -3.72 -39.60
N GLU A 495 -7.43 -5.01 -39.90
CA GLU A 495 -6.87 -5.52 -41.16
C GLU A 495 -7.50 -6.88 -41.49
N GLN A 496 -8.51 -6.95 -42.36
CA GLN A 496 -8.70 -8.16 -43.17
C GLN A 496 -7.61 -8.30 -44.26
N ALA A 497 -6.44 -7.67 -44.07
CA ALA A 497 -5.52 -7.24 -45.13
C ALA A 497 -4.27 -8.13 -45.31
N LEU A 498 -4.16 -9.26 -44.61
CA LEU A 498 -2.98 -10.15 -44.76
C LEU A 498 -3.36 -11.57 -45.20
N GLN A 499 -4.29 -11.69 -46.14
CA GLN A 499 -4.32 -12.83 -47.06
C GLN A 499 -3.30 -12.59 -48.18
N LYS A 500 -2.16 -13.30 -48.11
CA LYS A 500 -1.54 -14.10 -49.20
C LYS A 500 0.00 -14.13 -49.10
N ASP A 501 0.50 -15.36 -49.24
CA ASP A 501 1.86 -15.72 -49.66
C ASP A 501 2.99 -15.66 -48.63
N TRP A 502 2.92 -16.64 -47.73
CA TRP A 502 4.05 -17.16 -46.95
C TRP A 502 4.80 -18.27 -47.73
N GLN A 503 5.36 -17.95 -48.89
CA GLN A 503 6.24 -18.89 -49.60
C GLN A 503 7.43 -18.17 -50.27
N ASN A 504 8.63 -18.63 -49.88
CA ASN A 504 9.96 -18.37 -50.45
C ASN A 504 10.71 -17.11 -49.96
N ILE A 505 11.76 -17.33 -49.15
CA ILE A 505 13.16 -17.03 -49.50
C ILE A 505 14.10 -17.80 -48.53
N LYS A 506 15.13 -18.41 -49.14
CA LYS A 506 16.11 -19.37 -48.61
C LYS A 506 17.36 -18.71 -47.99
N GLU A 507 18.00 -19.48 -47.10
CA GLU A 507 19.45 -19.66 -46.83
C GLU A 507 20.40 -18.47 -46.48
N THR A 508 21.12 -18.66 -45.35
CA THR A 508 22.32 -18.03 -44.67
C THR A 508 23.48 -17.51 -45.56
N PRO A 509 24.55 -16.74 -45.12
CA PRO A 509 25.16 -16.42 -43.78
C PRO A 509 25.76 -14.94 -43.68
N PRO A 510 26.85 -14.54 -42.95
CA PRO A 510 27.49 -14.93 -41.67
C PRO A 510 27.55 -13.77 -40.61
N MET A 511 28.00 -14.06 -39.37
CA MET A 511 28.29 -13.06 -38.33
C MET A 511 29.39 -12.05 -38.74
N PRO A 512 29.32 -10.79 -38.29
CA PRO A 512 30.48 -10.25 -37.58
C PRO A 512 30.23 -9.21 -36.45
N LYS A 513 31.13 -9.31 -35.46
CA LYS A 513 31.76 -8.26 -34.63
C LYS A 513 31.07 -7.77 -33.36
N HIS A 514 31.74 -8.14 -32.24
CA HIS A 514 31.71 -7.59 -30.89
C HIS A 514 30.98 -6.24 -30.72
N GLN A 515 29.90 -6.24 -29.93
CA GLN A 515 29.34 -5.04 -29.34
C GLN A 515 29.63 -4.99 -27.82
N LYS A 516 29.99 -3.79 -27.38
CA LYS A 516 30.56 -3.42 -26.08
C LYS A 516 29.67 -3.81 -24.90
N SER A 517 30.28 -4.16 -23.77
CA SER A 517 29.56 -4.45 -22.52
C SER A 517 29.06 -3.15 -21.86
N ILE A 518 27.94 -3.18 -21.12
CA ILE A 518 27.43 -2.01 -20.36
C ILE A 518 28.44 -1.50 -19.33
N ALA A 519 29.44 -2.31 -18.96
CA ALA A 519 30.50 -1.90 -18.05
C ALA A 519 31.41 -0.81 -18.67
N ASP A 520 31.43 -0.70 -20.00
CA ASP A 520 32.16 0.36 -20.73
C ASP A 520 31.30 1.64 -20.94
N VAL A 521 30.01 1.61 -20.56
CA VAL A 521 29.03 2.70 -20.74
C VAL A 521 28.34 3.02 -19.41
N ALA A 522 29.11 3.16 -18.33
CA ALA A 522 28.58 3.58 -17.03
C ALA A 522 28.07 5.03 -17.11
N ASP A 523 26.81 5.21 -17.50
CA ASP A 523 26.10 6.47 -17.40
C ASP A 523 26.11 6.93 -15.93
N PRO A 524 26.82 8.03 -15.58
CA PRO A 524 26.93 8.51 -14.20
C PRO A 524 25.57 8.80 -13.56
N ILE A 525 24.53 9.05 -14.37
CA ILE A 525 23.16 9.28 -13.91
C ILE A 525 22.54 7.99 -13.39
N LEU A 526 22.74 6.87 -14.11
CA LEU A 526 22.24 5.55 -13.69
C LEU A 526 22.89 5.13 -12.37
N GLN A 527 24.19 5.32 -12.21
CA GLN A 527 24.90 4.95 -10.97
C GLN A 527 24.36 5.72 -9.75
N LYS A 528 24.07 7.03 -9.88
CA LYS A 528 23.45 7.83 -8.82
C LYS A 528 22.03 7.37 -8.50
N THR A 529 21.27 6.96 -9.51
CA THR A 529 19.93 6.42 -9.32
C THR A 529 19.97 5.09 -8.55
N LEU A 530 20.91 4.20 -8.89
CA LEU A 530 21.12 2.96 -8.13
C LEU A 530 21.58 3.24 -6.69
N GLN A 531 22.38 4.29 -6.47
CA GLN A 531 22.74 4.77 -5.13
C GLN A 531 21.51 5.18 -4.32
N PHE A 532 20.59 5.95 -4.93
CA PHE A 532 19.34 6.33 -4.28
C PHE A 532 18.47 5.11 -3.93
N ILE A 533 18.30 4.17 -4.87
CA ILE A 533 17.54 2.94 -4.63
C ILE A 533 18.18 2.13 -3.50
N ALA A 534 19.51 2.00 -3.48
CA ALA A 534 20.23 1.28 -2.42
C ALA A 534 20.05 1.94 -1.05
N GLN A 535 20.17 3.27 -0.97
CA GLN A 535 19.95 4.03 0.27
C GLN A 535 18.52 3.89 0.78
N THR A 536 17.54 3.98 -0.12
CA THR A 536 16.12 3.81 0.22
C THR A 536 15.85 2.39 0.71
N THR A 537 16.37 1.38 0.00
CA THR A 537 16.28 -0.04 0.40
C THR A 537 16.91 -0.28 1.77
N HIS A 538 18.02 0.41 2.07
CA HIS A 538 18.72 0.30 3.35
C HIS A 538 17.93 0.91 4.51
N LYS A 539 17.20 2.01 4.26
CA LYS A 539 16.39 2.72 5.26
C LYS A 539 14.97 2.14 5.43
N ALA A 540 14.49 1.36 4.47
CA ALA A 540 13.12 0.83 4.45
C ALA A 540 12.83 -0.16 5.60
N SER A 541 11.64 -0.05 6.18
CA SER A 541 11.15 -0.95 7.22
C SER A 541 10.76 -2.33 6.63
N PRO A 542 10.94 -3.45 7.36
CA PRO A 542 10.55 -4.79 6.89
C PRO A 542 9.08 -4.96 6.51
N LYS A 543 8.20 -4.04 6.97
CA LYS A 543 6.75 -4.08 6.75
C LYS A 543 6.29 -3.34 5.49
N SER A 544 7.17 -2.66 4.76
CA SER A 544 6.76 -1.80 3.67
C SER A 544 6.53 -2.55 2.34
N SER A 545 5.49 -2.12 1.61
CA SER A 545 5.11 -2.74 0.33
C SER A 545 5.92 -2.13 -0.82
N THR A 546 6.56 -2.98 -1.61
CA THR A 546 7.24 -2.58 -2.86
C THR A 546 6.42 -2.94 -4.11
N LYS A 547 5.14 -3.30 -3.96
CA LYS A 547 4.27 -3.66 -5.09
C LYS A 547 4.03 -2.44 -5.98
N ASP A 548 4.00 -2.67 -7.29
CA ASP A 548 3.66 -1.65 -8.27
C ASP A 548 2.14 -1.44 -8.36
N LEU A 549 1.77 -0.24 -8.81
CA LEU A 549 0.38 0.16 -9.07
C LEU A 549 -0.19 -0.64 -10.25
N VAL A 550 -1.38 -1.21 -10.11
CA VAL A 550 -2.06 -1.92 -11.21
C VAL A 550 -3.02 -0.96 -11.90
N ILE A 551 -2.80 -0.73 -13.20
CA ILE A 551 -3.67 0.14 -14.01
C ILE A 551 -4.94 -0.65 -14.38
N PRO A 552 -6.14 -0.20 -13.98
CA PRO A 552 -7.40 -0.85 -14.32
C PRO A 552 -7.66 -0.86 -15.83
N THR A 553 -8.23 -1.95 -16.37
CA THR A 553 -8.62 -2.02 -17.78
C THR A 553 -10.00 -1.39 -17.99
N VAL A 554 -10.07 -0.32 -18.78
CA VAL A 554 -11.34 0.32 -19.19
C VAL A 554 -11.89 -0.37 -20.44
N ASN A 555 -13.22 -0.58 -20.49
CA ASN A 555 -13.89 -1.16 -21.66
C ASN A 555 -14.59 -0.02 -22.40
N TYR A 556 -14.67 -0.09 -23.73
CA TYR A 556 -15.24 1.00 -24.52
C TYR A 556 -16.17 0.54 -25.65
N ASN A 557 -17.30 1.25 -25.76
CA ASN A 557 -18.17 1.36 -26.92
C ASN A 557 -19.02 2.65 -26.75
N VAL A 558 -18.56 3.79 -27.27
CA VAL A 558 -19.42 4.98 -27.44
C VAL A 558 -19.65 5.15 -28.94
N GLU A 559 -20.93 5.15 -29.32
CA GLU A 559 -21.39 5.17 -30.71
C GLU A 559 -21.23 6.56 -31.37
N GLN A 560 -21.08 7.62 -30.56
CA GLN A 560 -20.99 9.01 -31.04
C GLN A 560 -19.94 9.81 -30.26
N ILE A 561 -18.91 10.31 -30.97
CA ILE A 561 -17.85 11.15 -30.41
C ILE A 561 -18.26 12.62 -30.56
N ILE A 562 -18.41 13.34 -29.43
CA ILE A 562 -18.73 14.77 -29.41
C ILE A 562 -17.41 15.56 -29.24
N PRO A 563 -17.23 16.71 -29.94
CA PRO A 563 -16.05 17.54 -29.74
C PRO A 563 -15.89 17.99 -28.30
N THR A 564 -14.71 17.79 -27.72
CA THR A 564 -14.42 18.18 -26.33
C THR A 564 -14.16 19.68 -26.20
N MET A 565 -14.18 20.21 -24.97
CA MET A 565 -13.85 21.62 -24.74
C MET A 565 -12.43 22.00 -25.16
N LYS A 566 -11.46 21.07 -25.06
CA LYS A 566 -10.10 21.30 -25.56
C LYS A 566 -10.06 21.38 -27.08
N GLN A 567 -10.82 20.53 -27.76
CA GLN A 567 -10.93 20.58 -29.22
C GLN A 567 -11.60 21.88 -29.68
N ILE A 568 -12.69 22.31 -29.02
CA ILE A 568 -13.36 23.60 -29.30
C ILE A 568 -12.39 24.77 -29.06
N LEU A 569 -11.62 24.76 -27.97
CA LEU A 569 -10.60 25.79 -27.71
C LEU A 569 -9.56 25.86 -28.84
N GLN A 570 -9.15 24.70 -29.36
CA GLN A 570 -8.14 24.61 -30.43
C GLN A 570 -8.68 25.01 -31.81
N SER A 571 -9.94 24.67 -32.13
CA SER A 571 -10.54 24.91 -33.45
C SER A 571 -11.23 26.26 -33.57
N GLU A 572 -11.98 26.66 -32.54
CA GLU A 572 -12.90 27.81 -32.57
C GLU A 572 -12.53 28.91 -31.56
N GLY A 573 -11.69 28.58 -30.57
CA GLY A 573 -11.15 29.54 -29.60
C GLY A 573 -11.95 29.64 -28.29
N ARG A 574 -11.42 30.45 -27.38
CA ARG A 574 -11.90 30.61 -25.99
C ARG A 574 -13.32 31.16 -25.86
N ASP A 575 -13.76 32.01 -26.79
CA ASP A 575 -15.13 32.52 -26.80
C ASP A 575 -16.14 31.45 -27.21
N ALA A 576 -15.77 30.54 -28.12
CA ALA A 576 -16.60 29.39 -28.47
C ALA A 576 -16.79 28.45 -27.28
N VAL A 577 -15.75 28.22 -26.47
CA VAL A 577 -15.88 27.46 -25.21
C VAL A 577 -16.85 28.14 -24.25
N LYS A 578 -16.76 29.46 -24.08
CA LYS A 578 -17.68 30.25 -23.25
C LYS A 578 -19.13 30.13 -23.74
N GLN A 579 -19.37 30.31 -25.04
CA GLN A 579 -20.71 30.18 -25.61
C GLN A 579 -21.25 28.76 -25.48
N LYS A 580 -20.40 27.76 -25.69
CA LYS A 580 -20.77 26.35 -25.51
C LYS A 580 -21.20 26.08 -24.06
N LEU A 581 -20.43 26.53 -23.06
CA LEU A 581 -20.80 26.40 -21.65
C LEU A 581 -22.14 27.05 -21.31
N LEU A 582 -22.42 28.25 -21.84
CA LEU A 582 -23.70 28.92 -21.64
C LEU A 582 -24.87 28.12 -22.23
N SER A 583 -24.64 27.48 -23.40
CA SER A 583 -25.66 26.71 -24.12
C SER A 583 -25.99 25.34 -23.52
N LEU A 584 -25.17 24.80 -22.61
CA LEU A 584 -25.41 23.48 -22.03
C LEU A 584 -26.52 23.55 -20.98
N ASP A 585 -27.45 22.59 -21.04
CA ASP A 585 -28.53 22.43 -20.07
C ASP A 585 -28.10 21.64 -18.82
N HIS A 586 -26.88 21.09 -18.82
CA HIS A 586 -26.28 20.35 -17.71
C HIS A 586 -24.96 21.01 -17.28
N PRO A 587 -24.51 20.80 -16.03
CA PRO A 587 -23.20 21.27 -15.60
C PRO A 587 -22.10 20.41 -16.22
N MET A 588 -20.91 20.99 -16.34
CA MET A 588 -19.67 20.25 -16.54
C MET A 588 -18.89 20.14 -15.24
N ILE A 589 -17.90 19.25 -15.22
CA ILE A 589 -17.11 18.92 -14.04
C ILE A 589 -15.66 19.29 -14.29
N THR A 590 -15.04 19.95 -13.33
CA THR A 590 -13.59 20.03 -13.25
C THR A 590 -13.08 19.01 -12.23
N ASP A 591 -12.20 18.12 -12.67
CA ASP A 591 -11.60 17.10 -11.80
C ASP A 591 -10.37 17.67 -11.09
N THR A 592 -10.45 17.78 -9.76
CA THR A 592 -9.38 18.31 -8.90
C THR A 592 -8.48 17.22 -8.30
N SER A 593 -8.70 15.94 -8.66
CA SER A 593 -7.92 14.78 -8.18
C SER A 593 -6.40 14.95 -8.39
N PHE A 594 -6.02 15.72 -9.41
CA PHE A 594 -4.64 15.94 -9.83
C PHE A 594 -3.95 17.14 -9.16
N ARG A 595 -4.69 17.99 -8.42
CA ARG A 595 -4.17 19.20 -7.75
C ARG A 595 -4.75 19.39 -6.35
N ASP A 596 -5.97 19.90 -6.23
CA ASP A 596 -6.50 20.34 -4.93
C ASP A 596 -6.83 19.19 -3.97
N ALA A 597 -7.24 18.05 -4.51
CA ALA A 597 -7.61 16.89 -3.71
C ALA A 597 -6.43 16.35 -2.89
N HIS A 598 -5.30 16.05 -3.56
CA HIS A 598 -4.10 15.57 -2.88
C HIS A 598 -3.34 16.69 -2.16
N GLN A 599 -3.52 17.95 -2.56
CA GLN A 599 -3.07 19.10 -1.75
C GLN A 599 -3.76 19.10 -0.38
N SER A 600 -5.04 18.75 -0.33
CA SER A 600 -5.85 18.74 0.90
C SER A 600 -5.68 17.48 1.74
N LEU A 601 -5.63 16.30 1.11
CA LEU A 601 -5.58 15.00 1.79
C LEU A 601 -4.16 14.45 2.00
N ALA A 602 -3.23 14.76 1.08
CA ALA A 602 -1.92 14.13 1.02
C ALA A 602 -0.75 15.12 0.98
N ALA A 603 -0.96 16.33 1.52
CA ALA A 603 0.04 17.40 1.56
C ALA A 603 0.73 17.64 0.21
N THR A 604 -0.01 17.49 -0.89
CA THR A 604 0.47 17.69 -2.26
C THR A 604 1.55 16.67 -2.71
N ARG A 605 1.61 15.47 -2.11
CA ARG A 605 2.72 14.51 -2.31
C ARG A 605 2.56 13.55 -3.49
N TYR A 606 1.46 13.57 -4.22
CA TYR A 606 1.34 12.74 -5.42
C TYR A 606 2.34 13.17 -6.49
N ARG A 607 3.05 12.17 -7.03
CA ARG A 607 4.17 12.34 -7.95
C ARG A 607 3.72 12.35 -9.40
N THR A 608 4.55 12.95 -10.27
CA THR A 608 4.22 13.13 -11.70
C THR A 608 3.88 11.80 -12.36
N LYS A 609 4.67 10.75 -12.13
CA LYS A 609 4.50 9.44 -12.79
C LYS A 609 3.08 8.89 -12.62
N GLU A 610 2.59 8.82 -11.39
CA GLU A 610 1.28 8.26 -11.08
C GLU A 610 0.15 9.21 -11.53
N LEU A 611 0.35 10.52 -11.40
CA LEU A 611 -0.61 11.50 -11.93
C LEU A 611 -0.77 11.41 -13.45
N ILE A 612 0.31 11.15 -14.20
CA ILE A 612 0.24 10.94 -15.65
C ILE A 612 -0.46 9.62 -15.99
N GLN A 613 -0.24 8.55 -15.21
CA GLN A 613 -0.99 7.29 -15.39
C GLN A 613 -2.50 7.49 -15.18
N ALA A 614 -2.91 8.28 -14.19
CA ALA A 614 -4.32 8.65 -14.01
C ALA A 614 -4.87 9.48 -15.18
N ALA A 615 -4.09 10.41 -15.71
CA ALA A 615 -4.50 11.26 -16.83
C ALA A 615 -4.69 10.43 -18.11
N THR A 616 -3.74 9.52 -18.40
CA THR A 616 -3.87 8.58 -19.51
C THR A 616 -5.08 7.68 -19.35
N LEU A 617 -5.34 7.15 -18.14
CA LEU A 617 -6.54 6.36 -17.87
C LEU A 617 -7.84 7.15 -18.09
N LEU A 618 -7.87 8.44 -17.70
CA LEU A 618 -9.01 9.32 -17.95
C LEU A 618 -9.27 9.50 -19.45
N GLU A 619 -8.24 9.73 -20.26
CA GLU A 619 -8.38 9.89 -21.71
C GLU A 619 -8.73 8.58 -22.42
N GLU A 620 -8.08 7.47 -22.06
CA GLU A 620 -8.36 6.12 -22.61
C GLU A 620 -9.79 5.64 -22.28
N SER A 621 -10.35 6.09 -21.15
CA SER A 621 -11.74 5.80 -20.78
C SER A 621 -12.79 6.51 -21.66
N GLN A 622 -12.33 7.46 -22.50
CA GLN A 622 -13.15 8.32 -23.36
C GLN A 622 -14.22 9.14 -22.64
N ILE A 623 -14.11 9.27 -21.32
CA ILE A 623 -14.89 10.17 -20.47
C ILE A 623 -14.92 11.61 -21.03
N PRO A 624 -13.78 12.20 -21.51
CA PRO A 624 -13.78 13.57 -22.03
C PRO A 624 -14.74 13.81 -23.21
N TYR A 625 -15.03 12.78 -24.01
CA TYR A 625 -15.89 12.89 -25.20
C TYR A 625 -17.39 12.93 -24.90
N GLN A 626 -17.78 12.84 -23.63
CA GLN A 626 -19.18 12.83 -23.22
C GLN A 626 -19.70 14.21 -22.76
N ASN A 627 -18.97 15.29 -23.08
CA ASN A 627 -19.24 16.66 -22.63
C ASN A 627 -19.38 16.83 -21.11
N LEU A 628 -18.84 15.89 -20.32
CA LEU A 628 -19.01 15.89 -18.88
C LEU A 628 -17.84 16.57 -18.14
N ILE A 629 -16.61 16.36 -18.61
CA ILE A 629 -15.42 17.01 -18.05
C ILE A 629 -15.15 18.32 -18.78
N PHE A 630 -15.16 19.43 -18.03
CA PHE A 630 -14.69 20.73 -18.51
C PHE A 630 -13.17 20.74 -18.53
N SER A 631 -12.53 20.50 -17.38
CA SER A 631 -11.08 20.57 -17.22
C SER A 631 -10.56 19.59 -16.18
N VAL A 632 -9.25 19.33 -16.22
CA VAL A 632 -8.50 18.69 -15.14
C VAL A 632 -7.63 19.75 -14.50
N GLU A 633 -7.88 20.03 -13.23
CA GLU A 633 -7.04 20.91 -12.45
C GLU A 633 -5.81 20.13 -11.97
N SER A 634 -4.65 20.43 -12.56
CA SER A 634 -3.42 19.62 -12.39
C SER A 634 -2.19 20.45 -12.02
N TRP A 635 -2.32 21.77 -11.94
CA TRP A 635 -1.17 22.67 -11.76
C TRP A 635 -1.50 23.91 -10.95
N GLY A 636 -0.46 24.64 -10.52
CA GLY A 636 -0.62 25.77 -9.63
C GLY A 636 -0.95 25.37 -8.18
N GLY A 637 -1.39 26.34 -7.38
CA GLY A 637 -1.46 26.17 -5.91
C GLY A 637 -0.10 25.77 -5.33
N ALA A 638 -0.07 24.79 -4.43
CA ALA A 638 1.18 24.35 -3.80
C ALA A 638 2.04 23.42 -4.68
N THR A 639 1.51 22.93 -5.81
CA THR A 639 2.17 21.87 -6.60
C THR A 639 3.52 22.32 -7.17
N PHE A 640 3.67 23.60 -7.52
CA PHE A 640 4.91 24.14 -8.10
C PHE A 640 6.08 24.11 -7.10
N ASP A 641 5.87 24.61 -5.88
CA ASP A 641 6.87 24.54 -4.79
C ASP A 641 7.13 23.08 -4.38
N VAL A 642 6.04 22.33 -4.09
CA VAL A 642 6.16 20.97 -3.56
C VAL A 642 6.85 20.02 -4.52
N ALA A 643 6.61 20.16 -5.83
CA ALA A 643 7.29 19.36 -6.84
C ALA A 643 8.82 19.51 -6.71
N MET A 644 9.34 20.74 -6.64
CA MET A 644 10.78 20.98 -6.53
C MET A 644 11.32 20.64 -5.13
N ARG A 645 10.64 21.10 -4.08
CA ARG A 645 11.14 21.05 -2.70
C ARG A 645 11.11 19.66 -2.10
N PHE A 646 10.02 18.92 -2.29
CA PHE A 646 9.77 17.67 -1.59
C PHE A 646 9.78 16.44 -2.49
N LEU A 647 9.31 16.59 -3.74
CA LEU A 647 9.30 15.48 -4.70
C LEU A 647 10.58 15.44 -5.54
N HIS A 648 11.32 16.55 -5.58
CA HIS A 648 12.49 16.74 -6.41
C HIS A 648 12.22 16.47 -7.89
N GLU A 649 11.06 16.94 -8.36
CA GLU A 649 10.59 16.83 -9.74
C GLU A 649 10.45 18.22 -10.35
N ASP A 650 10.77 18.33 -11.64
CA ASP A 650 10.61 19.58 -12.39
C ASP A 650 9.11 19.84 -12.65
N PRO A 651 8.52 20.92 -12.09
CA PRO A 651 7.11 21.21 -12.29
C PRO A 651 6.79 21.44 -13.77
N TRP A 652 7.69 22.04 -14.56
CA TRP A 652 7.46 22.30 -15.98
C TRP A 652 7.46 21.00 -16.79
N SER A 653 8.30 20.04 -16.43
CA SER A 653 8.23 18.69 -17.01
C SER A 653 6.89 18.03 -16.71
N ARG A 654 6.38 18.18 -15.48
CA ARG A 654 5.04 17.70 -15.10
C ARG A 654 3.95 18.34 -15.97
N LEU A 655 4.00 19.66 -16.18
CA LEU A 655 3.07 20.38 -17.06
C LEU A 655 3.09 19.79 -18.49
N HIS A 656 4.27 19.68 -19.10
CA HIS A 656 4.42 19.15 -20.46
C HIS A 656 3.96 17.69 -20.60
N GLN A 657 4.18 16.87 -19.57
CA GLN A 657 3.71 15.49 -19.57
C GLN A 657 2.18 15.42 -19.50
N PHE A 658 1.54 16.30 -18.73
CA PHE A 658 0.08 16.39 -18.69
C PHE A 658 -0.50 16.83 -20.03
N ASP A 659 0.10 17.81 -20.71
CA ASP A 659 -0.38 18.24 -22.03
C ASP A 659 -0.44 17.07 -23.02
N LYS A 660 0.60 16.22 -23.01
CA LYS A 660 0.64 15.00 -23.81
C LYS A 660 -0.36 13.93 -23.34
N ALA A 661 -0.56 13.81 -22.04
CA ALA A 661 -1.42 12.81 -21.44
C ALA A 661 -2.90 13.19 -21.46
N LEU A 662 -3.23 14.47 -21.69
CA LEU A 662 -4.58 15.05 -21.76
C LEU A 662 -4.82 15.76 -23.11
N PRO A 663 -4.74 15.07 -24.26
CA PRO A 663 -4.93 15.70 -25.55
C PRO A 663 -6.34 16.26 -25.77
N ASN A 664 -7.36 15.73 -25.10
CA ASN A 664 -8.76 16.13 -25.30
C ASN A 664 -9.38 16.82 -24.08
N THR A 665 -8.67 16.94 -22.97
CA THR A 665 -9.17 17.54 -21.73
C THR A 665 -8.45 18.85 -21.43
N LEU A 666 -9.20 19.93 -21.15
CA LEU A 666 -8.59 21.22 -20.82
C LEU A 666 -7.74 21.09 -19.54
N GLN A 667 -6.53 21.64 -19.56
CA GLN A 667 -5.68 21.67 -18.38
C GLN A 667 -5.88 22.99 -17.61
N GLN A 668 -6.27 22.89 -16.33
CA GLN A 668 -6.52 24.04 -15.47
C GLN A 668 -5.46 24.21 -14.39
N MET A 669 -5.14 25.46 -14.06
CA MET A 669 -4.34 25.82 -12.89
C MET A 669 -5.01 26.83 -11.98
N LEU A 670 -4.62 26.81 -10.70
CA LEU A 670 -4.87 27.90 -9.75
C LEU A 670 -3.66 28.84 -9.70
N ILE A 671 -3.86 30.12 -9.99
CA ILE A 671 -2.82 31.16 -9.96
C ILE A 671 -3.27 32.35 -9.11
N ARG A 672 -2.40 32.84 -8.22
CA ARG A 672 -2.70 33.99 -7.35
C ARG A 672 -2.15 35.26 -7.97
N GLY A 673 -2.99 36.05 -8.65
CA GLY A 673 -2.66 37.37 -9.25
C GLY A 673 -1.16 37.69 -9.41
N SER A 674 -0.72 38.78 -8.77
CA SER A 674 0.66 39.28 -8.78
C SER A 674 1.68 38.38 -8.05
N ASN A 675 1.21 37.37 -7.32
CA ASN A 675 2.05 36.39 -6.62
C ASN A 675 2.36 35.15 -7.49
N ALA A 676 1.60 34.95 -8.57
CA ALA A 676 1.55 33.75 -9.39
C ALA A 676 1.47 32.45 -8.57
N VAL A 677 2.59 31.72 -8.46
CA VAL A 677 2.73 30.45 -7.71
C VAL A 677 3.64 30.59 -6.49
N GLY A 678 4.04 31.81 -6.14
CA GLY A 678 4.91 32.15 -5.01
C GLY A 678 4.17 32.68 -3.79
N TYR A 679 4.93 32.99 -2.73
CA TYR A 679 4.38 33.41 -1.43
C TYR A 679 4.33 34.93 -1.22
N THR A 680 5.04 35.70 -2.05
CA THR A 680 5.11 37.18 -1.99
C THR A 680 4.75 37.79 -3.34
N ARG A 681 4.71 39.12 -3.46
CA ARG A 681 4.45 39.80 -4.72
C ARG A 681 5.71 39.73 -5.60
N TYR A 682 5.53 39.50 -6.90
CA TYR A 682 6.64 39.45 -7.87
C TYR A 682 6.50 40.58 -8.91
N PRO A 683 7.61 41.00 -9.53
CA PRO A 683 7.58 41.96 -10.62
C PRO A 683 6.68 41.51 -11.77
N ASN A 684 5.98 42.47 -12.38
CA ASN A 684 4.96 42.18 -13.40
C ASN A 684 5.54 41.40 -14.58
N ASN A 685 6.78 41.70 -14.99
CA ASN A 685 7.43 41.00 -16.10
C ASN A 685 7.67 39.51 -15.81
N VAL A 686 7.92 39.12 -14.55
CA VAL A 686 8.09 37.71 -14.15
C VAL A 686 6.74 36.99 -14.21
N VAL A 687 5.67 37.59 -13.68
CA VAL A 687 4.32 37.01 -13.70
C VAL A 687 3.80 36.87 -15.13
N GLU A 688 3.98 37.91 -15.95
CA GLU A 688 3.58 37.89 -17.36
C GLU A 688 4.29 36.75 -18.11
N GLN A 689 5.62 36.67 -17.99
CA GLN A 689 6.38 35.63 -18.68
C GLN A 689 6.05 34.23 -18.16
N PHE A 690 5.77 34.08 -16.87
CA PHE A 690 5.30 32.80 -16.32
C PHE A 690 4.00 32.33 -16.96
N ILE A 691 3.00 33.21 -17.09
CA ILE A 691 1.71 32.87 -17.71
C ILE A 691 1.88 32.54 -19.19
N ILE A 692 2.67 33.33 -19.92
CA ILE A 692 2.96 33.08 -21.34
C ILE A 692 3.63 31.71 -21.51
N GLN A 693 4.65 31.41 -20.70
CA GLN A 693 5.32 30.12 -20.76
C GLN A 693 4.39 28.97 -20.35
N ALA A 694 3.58 29.12 -19.30
CA ALA A 694 2.61 28.09 -18.91
C ALA A 694 1.57 27.81 -20.01
N ALA A 695 1.06 28.85 -20.66
CA ALA A 695 0.13 28.73 -21.79
C ALA A 695 0.76 28.04 -23.00
N GLN A 696 2.04 28.34 -23.29
CA GLN A 696 2.80 27.73 -24.39
C GLN A 696 3.15 26.25 -24.13
N ASN A 697 3.19 25.82 -22.87
CA ASN A 697 3.56 24.46 -22.47
C ASN A 697 2.35 23.59 -22.08
N GLY A 698 1.12 24.00 -22.45
CA GLY A 698 -0.06 23.13 -22.40
C GLY A 698 -1.18 23.55 -21.45
N LEU A 699 -1.01 24.62 -20.65
CA LEU A 699 -2.13 25.12 -19.85
C LEU A 699 -3.21 25.81 -20.68
N ASP A 700 -4.47 25.50 -20.35
CA ASP A 700 -5.63 25.98 -21.07
C ASP A 700 -6.51 26.94 -20.27
N VAL A 701 -6.63 26.72 -18.95
CA VAL A 701 -7.50 27.50 -18.06
C VAL A 701 -6.68 28.06 -16.89
N PHE A 702 -6.71 29.38 -16.72
CA PHE A 702 -6.07 30.08 -15.62
C PHE A 702 -7.14 30.60 -14.67
N ARG A 703 -7.31 29.92 -13.52
CA ARG A 703 -8.14 30.39 -12.41
C ARG A 703 -7.35 31.41 -11.60
N VAL A 704 -7.61 32.68 -11.82
CA VAL A 704 -6.95 33.81 -11.17
C VAL A 704 -7.75 34.22 -9.93
N PHE A 705 -7.10 34.20 -8.76
CA PHE A 705 -7.70 34.68 -7.51
C PHE A 705 -6.77 35.64 -6.77
N ASP A 706 -7.32 36.39 -5.83
CA ASP A 706 -6.57 37.11 -4.80
C ASP A 706 -7.12 36.75 -3.40
N CYS A 707 -6.27 36.78 -2.38
CA CYS A 707 -6.65 36.36 -1.03
C CYS A 707 -7.56 37.34 -0.29
N PHE A 708 -7.77 38.55 -0.82
CA PHE A 708 -8.71 39.55 -0.32
C PHE A 708 -9.75 39.98 -1.36
N ASN A 709 -9.82 39.27 -2.50
CA ASN A 709 -10.60 39.68 -3.68
C ASN A 709 -10.20 41.06 -4.22
N ASP A 710 -8.91 41.41 -4.14
CA ASP A 710 -8.35 42.65 -4.69
C ASP A 710 -8.11 42.51 -6.20
N LEU A 711 -8.86 43.29 -6.98
CA LEU A 711 -8.80 43.27 -8.45
C LEU A 711 -7.50 43.86 -9.00
N ASP A 712 -6.84 44.77 -8.28
CA ASP A 712 -5.60 45.37 -8.77
C ASP A 712 -4.45 44.35 -8.69
N GLN A 713 -4.48 43.47 -7.70
CA GLN A 713 -3.54 42.35 -7.59
C GLN A 713 -3.78 41.28 -8.66
N MET A 714 -5.02 41.07 -9.09
CA MET A 714 -5.35 40.10 -10.15
C MET A 714 -5.06 40.63 -11.56
N GLU A 715 -4.95 41.96 -11.72
CA GLU A 715 -4.96 42.63 -13.01
C GLU A 715 -3.88 42.12 -13.97
N ILE A 716 -2.63 42.04 -13.51
CA ILE A 716 -1.52 41.59 -14.36
C ILE A 716 -1.81 40.20 -14.94
N SER A 717 -2.28 39.25 -14.13
CA SER A 717 -2.55 37.88 -14.59
C SER A 717 -3.73 37.82 -15.53
N VAL A 718 -4.84 38.50 -15.19
CA VAL A 718 -6.04 38.51 -16.04
C VAL A 718 -5.73 39.14 -17.40
N GLN A 719 -5.05 40.29 -17.39
CA GLN A 719 -4.67 41.00 -18.60
C GLN A 719 -3.67 40.21 -19.44
N THR A 720 -2.68 39.55 -18.84
CA THR A 720 -1.75 38.70 -19.58
C THR A 720 -2.48 37.55 -20.27
N VAL A 721 -3.37 36.83 -19.58
CA VAL A 721 -4.12 35.72 -20.20
C VAL A 721 -5.00 36.26 -21.34
N LEU A 722 -5.72 37.36 -21.12
CA LEU A 722 -6.61 37.95 -22.13
C LEU A 722 -5.84 38.47 -23.36
N LYS A 723 -4.74 39.21 -23.16
CA LYS A 723 -4.07 39.96 -24.24
C LYS A 723 -2.87 39.26 -24.86
N LYS A 724 -2.21 38.34 -24.14
CA LYS A 724 -0.94 37.72 -24.55
C LYS A 724 -1.06 36.23 -24.82
N THR A 725 -2.24 35.63 -24.58
CA THR A 725 -2.48 34.20 -24.80
C THR A 725 -3.83 33.98 -25.49
N ASN A 726 -4.00 32.81 -26.09
CA ASN A 726 -5.29 32.34 -26.62
C ASN A 726 -6.00 31.38 -25.64
N LYS A 727 -5.67 31.47 -24.34
CA LYS A 727 -6.17 30.58 -23.29
C LYS A 727 -7.33 31.22 -22.53
N ILE A 728 -7.98 30.41 -21.69
CA ILE A 728 -9.18 30.78 -20.93
C ILE A 728 -8.74 31.40 -19.60
N VAL A 729 -9.25 32.60 -19.32
CA VAL A 729 -9.20 33.20 -17.98
C VAL A 729 -10.51 32.96 -17.24
N GLU A 730 -10.37 32.45 -16.02
CA GLU A 730 -11.43 32.33 -15.03
C GLU A 730 -11.08 33.24 -13.85
N VAL A 731 -11.89 34.26 -13.59
CA VAL A 731 -11.66 35.18 -12.46
C VAL A 731 -12.41 34.67 -11.25
N CYS A 732 -11.75 34.63 -10.09
CA CYS A 732 -12.24 33.94 -8.92
C CYS A 732 -12.52 34.90 -7.76
N ILE A 733 -13.68 34.74 -7.13
CA ILE A 733 -14.09 35.41 -5.89
C ILE A 733 -14.00 34.37 -4.77
N CYS A 734 -13.14 34.63 -3.79
CA CYS A 734 -13.05 33.81 -2.57
C CYS A 734 -14.28 34.07 -1.68
N PHE A 735 -14.93 32.99 -1.24
CA PHE A 735 -16.09 33.01 -0.38
C PHE A 735 -15.70 32.85 1.10
N THR A 736 -16.33 33.61 2.01
CA THR A 736 -16.10 33.52 3.46
C THR A 736 -17.33 34.07 4.19
N GLY A 737 -17.50 33.72 5.46
CA GLY A 737 -18.63 34.22 6.25
C GLY A 737 -19.95 33.54 5.87
N ASN A 738 -21.06 34.17 6.27
CA ASN A 738 -22.41 33.66 6.05
C ASN A 738 -23.37 34.83 5.79
N PHE A 739 -23.65 35.14 4.54
CA PHE A 739 -24.55 36.24 4.18
C PHE A 739 -26.02 35.99 4.55
N LEU A 740 -26.40 34.78 4.99
CA LEU A 740 -27.74 34.49 5.52
C LEU A 740 -27.83 34.80 7.03
N ASP A 741 -26.71 35.02 7.72
CA ASP A 741 -26.70 35.49 9.10
C ASP A 741 -26.94 37.00 9.15
N GLU A 742 -27.99 37.43 9.87
CA GLU A 742 -28.32 38.84 10.04
C GLU A 742 -27.19 39.64 10.72
N ASN A 743 -26.29 38.97 11.44
CA ASN A 743 -25.13 39.57 12.10
C ASN A 743 -23.93 39.75 11.17
N GLU A 744 -23.90 39.12 9.99
CA GLU A 744 -22.83 39.32 9.01
C GLU A 744 -22.96 40.70 8.38
N LYS A 745 -21.96 41.56 8.59
CA LYS A 745 -21.94 42.96 8.11
C LYS A 745 -20.90 43.23 7.04
N VAL A 746 -19.93 42.32 6.86
CA VAL A 746 -18.81 42.50 5.94
C VAL A 746 -19.09 41.74 4.65
N TYR A 747 -19.27 40.42 4.75
CA TYR A 747 -19.43 39.54 3.59
C TYR A 747 -20.90 39.28 3.29
N THR A 748 -21.62 40.36 3.01
CA THR A 748 -23.04 40.33 2.66
C THR A 748 -23.26 39.90 1.20
N LEU A 749 -24.51 39.62 0.83
CA LEU A 749 -24.86 39.35 -0.56
C LEU A 749 -24.51 40.52 -1.49
N GLU A 750 -24.65 41.77 -1.00
CA GLU A 750 -24.28 42.97 -1.74
C GLU A 750 -22.77 43.07 -1.97
N TYR A 751 -21.95 42.63 -1.01
CA TYR A 751 -20.50 42.55 -1.21
C TYR A 751 -20.14 41.64 -2.41
N TYR A 752 -20.74 40.44 -2.47
CA TYR A 752 -20.48 39.52 -3.58
C TYR A 752 -20.98 40.05 -4.92
N LYS A 753 -22.12 40.76 -4.92
CA LYS A 753 -22.64 41.45 -6.08
C LYS A 753 -21.70 42.55 -6.57
N ASP A 754 -21.24 43.43 -5.66
CA ASP A 754 -20.30 44.50 -5.99
C ASP A 754 -18.99 43.96 -6.57
N VAL A 755 -18.38 42.96 -5.92
CA VAL A 755 -17.13 42.36 -6.41
C VAL A 755 -17.33 41.78 -7.82
N ALA A 756 -18.40 41.02 -8.05
CA ALA A 756 -18.71 40.47 -9.36
C ALA A 756 -18.97 41.55 -10.41
N SER A 757 -19.70 42.61 -10.06
CA SER A 757 -19.96 43.75 -10.94
C SER A 757 -18.68 44.52 -11.28
N ARG A 758 -17.78 44.72 -10.31
CA ARG A 758 -16.47 45.34 -10.54
C ARG A 758 -15.58 44.49 -11.44
N ILE A 759 -15.58 43.17 -11.25
CA ILE A 759 -14.86 42.23 -12.13
C ILE A 759 -15.38 42.36 -13.56
N TYR A 760 -16.71 42.25 -13.76
CA TYR A 760 -17.30 42.30 -15.09
C TYR A 760 -17.13 43.65 -15.77
N LYS A 761 -17.22 44.75 -15.01
CA LYS A 761 -16.95 46.11 -15.50
C LYS A 761 -15.49 46.31 -15.90
N LYS A 762 -14.54 45.80 -15.10
CA LYS A 762 -13.09 45.95 -15.36
C LYS A 762 -12.66 45.05 -16.52
N TRP A 763 -13.20 43.84 -16.61
CA TRP A 763 -12.85 42.84 -17.61
C TRP A 763 -14.10 42.15 -18.20
N PRO A 764 -14.83 42.80 -19.13
CA PRO A 764 -16.05 42.23 -19.72
C PRO A 764 -15.77 40.99 -20.58
N GLU A 765 -14.51 40.82 -21.02
CA GLU A 765 -14.04 39.73 -21.89
C GLU A 765 -13.64 38.46 -21.13
N ILE A 766 -13.82 38.40 -19.80
CA ILE A 766 -13.54 37.17 -19.06
C ILE A 766 -14.44 36.02 -19.54
N HIS A 767 -13.92 34.80 -19.43
CA HIS A 767 -14.59 33.62 -19.97
C HIS A 767 -15.44 32.92 -18.92
N LEU A 768 -14.96 32.85 -17.67
CA LEU A 768 -15.67 32.25 -16.54
C LEU A 768 -15.50 33.12 -15.29
N LEU A 769 -16.50 33.07 -14.41
CA LEU A 769 -16.44 33.62 -13.05
C LEU A 769 -16.53 32.45 -12.06
N CYS A 770 -15.60 32.38 -11.11
CA CYS A 770 -15.54 31.31 -10.12
C CYS A 770 -15.88 31.81 -8.72
N ILE A 771 -16.68 31.05 -7.97
CA ILE A 771 -16.79 31.18 -6.52
C ILE A 771 -15.92 30.12 -5.88
N LYS A 772 -14.87 30.54 -5.17
CA LYS A 772 -13.99 29.64 -4.44
C LYS A 772 -14.30 29.68 -2.96
N ASP A 773 -15.06 28.69 -2.53
CA ASP A 773 -15.27 28.36 -1.13
C ASP A 773 -14.18 27.41 -0.63
N MET A 774 -13.05 27.98 -0.23
CA MET A 774 -11.85 27.26 0.19
C MET A 774 -11.99 26.50 1.52
N ALA A 775 -13.05 26.75 2.29
CA ALA A 775 -13.26 26.16 3.60
C ALA A 775 -14.47 25.21 3.65
N GLY A 776 -15.39 25.28 2.69
CA GLY A 776 -16.62 24.48 2.69
C GLY A 776 -17.75 25.13 3.47
N LEU A 777 -17.89 26.45 3.35
CA LEU A 777 -18.86 27.29 4.06
C LEU A 777 -20.18 27.46 3.30
N LEU A 778 -20.20 27.21 1.99
CA LEU A 778 -21.43 27.26 1.21
C LEU A 778 -22.42 26.20 1.70
N THR A 779 -23.69 26.56 1.71
CA THR A 779 -24.82 25.69 2.07
C THR A 779 -25.85 25.68 0.94
N PRO A 780 -26.72 24.66 0.84
CA PRO A 780 -27.73 24.59 -0.22
C PRO A 780 -28.64 25.83 -0.29
N GLN A 781 -28.98 26.43 0.86
CA GLN A 781 -29.85 27.60 0.95
C GLN A 781 -29.20 28.87 0.36
N MET A 782 -27.86 28.91 0.29
CA MET A 782 -27.11 30.03 -0.28
C MET A 782 -27.09 30.01 -1.80
N ALA A 783 -27.41 28.87 -2.44
CA ALA A 783 -27.26 28.69 -3.87
C ALA A 783 -28.08 29.70 -4.69
N GLN A 784 -29.40 29.75 -4.46
CA GLN A 784 -30.29 30.61 -5.23
C GLN A 784 -29.95 32.11 -5.08
N PRO A 785 -29.85 32.67 -3.86
CA PRO A 785 -29.57 34.11 -3.71
C PRO A 785 -28.20 34.50 -4.27
N LEU A 786 -27.16 33.68 -4.05
CA LEU A 786 -25.82 33.98 -4.55
C LEU A 786 -25.77 33.90 -6.07
N MET A 787 -26.35 32.87 -6.68
CA MET A 787 -26.39 32.73 -8.13
C MET A 787 -27.13 33.88 -8.79
N GLU A 788 -28.27 34.30 -8.25
CA GLU A 788 -29.04 35.43 -8.77
C GLU A 788 -28.21 36.72 -8.82
N VAL A 789 -27.47 37.05 -7.75
CA VAL A 789 -26.68 38.29 -7.75
C VAL A 789 -25.46 38.21 -8.68
N LEU A 790 -24.83 37.05 -8.81
CA LEU A 790 -23.70 36.86 -9.73
C LEU A 790 -24.15 36.91 -11.19
N GLN A 791 -25.30 36.30 -11.49
CA GLN A 791 -25.94 36.34 -12.80
C GLN A 791 -26.35 37.76 -13.17
N GLN A 792 -26.98 38.50 -12.25
CA GLN A 792 -27.30 39.92 -12.43
C GLN A 792 -26.04 40.76 -12.65
N ALA A 793 -24.98 40.52 -11.87
CA ALA A 793 -23.73 41.27 -11.97
C ALA A 793 -22.97 41.06 -13.28
N THR A 794 -23.25 39.95 -13.99
CA THR A 794 -22.58 39.56 -15.24
C THR A 794 -23.50 39.57 -16.46
N ASP A 795 -24.71 40.15 -16.35
CA ASP A 795 -25.78 40.12 -17.36
C ASP A 795 -26.09 38.71 -17.92
N ASN A 796 -25.89 37.64 -17.13
CA ASN A 796 -25.97 36.24 -17.60
C ASN A 796 -25.02 35.89 -18.76
N LYS A 797 -24.00 36.71 -19.03
CA LYS A 797 -23.08 36.52 -20.16
C LYS A 797 -21.83 35.73 -19.77
N VAL A 798 -21.63 35.41 -18.50
CA VAL A 798 -20.44 34.71 -18.01
C VAL A 798 -20.87 33.44 -17.27
N PRO A 799 -20.44 32.24 -17.72
CA PRO A 799 -20.61 31.00 -16.97
C PRO A 799 -20.05 31.10 -15.55
N ILE A 800 -20.80 30.59 -14.58
CA ILE A 800 -20.38 30.54 -13.18
C ILE A 800 -19.85 29.14 -12.85
N HIS A 801 -18.66 29.11 -12.27
CA HIS A 801 -17.96 27.92 -11.79
C HIS A 801 -17.98 27.89 -10.25
N ILE A 802 -18.46 26.81 -9.64
CA ILE A 802 -18.47 26.66 -8.18
C ILE A 802 -17.38 25.69 -7.72
N HIS A 803 -16.51 26.19 -6.84
CA HIS A 803 -15.50 25.41 -6.13
C HIS A 803 -15.84 25.40 -4.64
N THR A 804 -15.93 24.21 -4.03
CA THR A 804 -16.10 24.05 -2.58
C THR A 804 -15.33 22.83 -2.04
N HIS A 805 -15.12 22.78 -0.73
CA HIS A 805 -14.51 21.67 -0.01
C HIS A 805 -15.55 20.96 0.85
N ASP A 806 -15.57 19.62 0.83
CA ASP A 806 -16.55 18.77 1.53
C ASP A 806 -16.21 18.55 3.02
N THR A 807 -15.63 19.56 3.67
CA THR A 807 -15.17 19.49 5.08
C THR A 807 -16.32 19.14 6.01
N THR A 808 -17.52 19.60 5.67
CA THR A 808 -18.76 19.43 6.43
C THR A 808 -19.49 18.13 6.08
N GLY A 809 -19.09 17.43 5.01
CA GLY A 809 -19.71 16.19 4.52
C GLY A 809 -21.05 16.38 3.82
N GLY A 810 -21.46 17.63 3.54
CA GLY A 810 -22.74 17.98 2.94
C GLY A 810 -22.64 18.63 1.56
N GLN A 811 -21.44 18.80 0.98
CA GLN A 811 -21.26 19.69 -0.17
C GLN A 811 -21.80 19.14 -1.49
N ILE A 812 -22.09 17.83 -1.60
CA ILE A 812 -22.86 17.32 -2.75
C ILE A 812 -24.22 18.02 -2.84
N ALA A 813 -24.93 18.18 -1.72
CA ALA A 813 -26.22 18.84 -1.71
C ALA A 813 -26.10 20.32 -2.10
N THR A 814 -25.04 20.98 -1.63
CA THR A 814 -24.73 22.37 -2.00
C THR A 814 -24.47 22.49 -3.50
N LEU A 815 -23.59 21.66 -4.06
CA LEU A 815 -23.26 21.70 -5.49
C LEU A 815 -24.48 21.42 -6.37
N LEU A 816 -25.33 20.45 -6.00
CA LEU A 816 -26.59 20.22 -6.70
C LEU A 816 -27.51 21.46 -6.66
N ALA A 817 -27.63 22.12 -5.50
CA ALA A 817 -28.42 23.34 -5.39
C ALA A 817 -27.87 24.48 -6.25
N PHE A 818 -26.55 24.64 -6.33
CA PHE A 818 -25.90 25.63 -7.20
C PHE A 818 -26.09 25.33 -8.69
N VAL A 819 -26.03 24.06 -9.06
CA VAL A 819 -26.32 23.61 -10.42
C VAL A 819 -27.79 23.87 -10.78
N ASP A 820 -28.71 23.60 -9.85
CA ASP A 820 -30.13 23.90 -10.01
C ASP A 820 -30.40 25.40 -10.17
N ALA A 821 -29.61 26.24 -9.51
CA ALA A 821 -29.62 27.69 -9.64
C ALA A 821 -28.84 28.21 -10.88
N GLY A 822 -28.29 27.32 -11.71
CA GLY A 822 -27.71 27.66 -13.02
C GLY A 822 -26.19 27.71 -13.09
N ALA A 823 -25.45 27.15 -12.12
CA ALA A 823 -24.00 26.99 -12.23
C ALA A 823 -23.64 26.07 -13.42
N LYS A 824 -22.62 26.46 -14.18
CA LYS A 824 -22.22 25.75 -15.42
C LYS A 824 -21.07 24.78 -15.22
N VAL A 825 -20.23 25.01 -14.22
CA VAL A 825 -19.11 24.11 -13.90
C VAL A 825 -19.01 23.92 -12.38
N VAL A 826 -18.70 22.72 -11.94
CA VAL A 826 -18.43 22.40 -10.53
C VAL A 826 -17.12 21.63 -10.38
N ASP A 827 -16.36 21.94 -9.33
CA ASP A 827 -15.16 21.19 -8.98
C ASP A 827 -15.51 19.96 -8.13
N LEU A 828 -15.04 18.79 -8.56
CA LEU A 828 -15.22 17.50 -7.89
C LEU A 828 -13.91 16.72 -7.88
N ALA A 829 -13.79 15.73 -7.01
CA ALA A 829 -12.65 14.80 -6.99
C ALA A 829 -13.14 13.35 -7.07
N SER A 830 -12.30 12.44 -7.58
CA SER A 830 -12.60 11.01 -7.55
C SER A 830 -12.87 10.57 -6.12
N ALA A 831 -13.89 9.72 -5.92
CA ALA A 831 -14.39 9.33 -4.60
C ALA A 831 -13.29 8.94 -3.60
N ALA A 832 -12.31 8.16 -4.05
CA ALA A 832 -11.16 7.70 -3.28
C ALA A 832 -10.27 8.81 -2.71
N VAL A 833 -10.27 9.99 -3.33
CA VAL A 833 -9.50 11.18 -2.94
C VAL A 833 -10.42 12.40 -2.74
N SER A 834 -11.70 12.15 -2.48
CA SER A 834 -12.73 13.16 -2.17
C SER A 834 -13.10 13.16 -0.69
N GLY A 835 -14.01 14.06 -0.31
CA GLY A 835 -14.56 14.15 1.05
C GLY A 835 -13.57 14.78 2.04
N LEU A 836 -14.05 15.03 3.26
CA LEU A 836 -13.27 15.69 4.30
C LEU A 836 -12.73 17.03 3.77
N THR A 837 -11.45 17.32 3.92
CA THR A 837 -10.87 18.57 3.42
C THR A 837 -10.72 18.61 1.90
N SER A 838 -11.09 17.58 1.14
CA SER A 838 -11.06 17.56 -0.34
C SER A 838 -12.39 18.06 -0.95
N GLN A 839 -12.52 18.05 -2.27
CA GLN A 839 -13.78 18.31 -2.98
C GLN A 839 -14.80 17.19 -2.75
N ALA A 840 -16.06 17.47 -3.10
CA ALA A 840 -17.13 16.48 -3.05
C ALA A 840 -16.91 15.31 -4.04
N PRO A 841 -17.42 14.09 -3.73
CA PRO A 841 -17.22 12.92 -4.58
C PRO A 841 -17.87 13.04 -5.95
N LEU A 842 -17.04 12.95 -7.00
CA LEU A 842 -17.43 13.03 -8.40
C LEU A 842 -18.46 11.96 -8.76
N GLN A 843 -18.18 10.69 -8.45
CA GLN A 843 -19.03 9.56 -8.78
C GLN A 843 -20.42 9.70 -8.15
N THR A 844 -20.48 10.14 -6.89
CA THR A 844 -21.75 10.35 -6.19
C THR A 844 -22.55 11.50 -6.81
N PHE A 845 -21.89 12.60 -7.17
CA PHE A 845 -22.54 13.71 -7.88
C PHE A 845 -23.13 13.26 -9.22
N LEU A 846 -22.39 12.47 -10.00
CA LEU A 846 -22.91 11.88 -11.25
C LEU A 846 -24.14 11.02 -11.01
N LYS A 847 -24.10 10.19 -9.98
CA LYS A 847 -25.22 9.31 -9.65
C LYS A 847 -26.49 10.09 -9.30
N PHE A 848 -26.35 11.17 -8.54
CA PHE A 848 -27.48 12.02 -8.16
C PHE A 848 -28.01 12.84 -9.34
N SER A 849 -27.13 13.20 -10.27
CA SER A 849 -27.47 13.98 -11.47
C SER A 849 -28.10 13.13 -12.59
N GLN A 850 -28.03 11.80 -12.49
CA GLN A 850 -28.39 10.85 -13.55
C GLN A 850 -29.82 11.02 -14.09
N GLN A 851 -30.80 11.22 -13.21
CA GLN A 851 -32.21 11.32 -13.61
C GLN A 851 -32.53 12.65 -14.28
N LYS A 852 -31.77 13.71 -13.97
CA LYS A 852 -32.02 15.08 -14.40
C LYS A 852 -31.48 15.35 -15.81
N TYR A 853 -30.31 14.80 -16.14
CA TYR A 853 -29.62 15.09 -17.41
C TYR A 853 -29.57 13.87 -18.34
N LYS A 854 -30.73 13.39 -18.79
CA LYS A 854 -30.86 12.13 -19.54
C LYS A 854 -30.08 12.09 -20.86
N GLU A 855 -29.73 13.24 -21.43
CA GLU A 855 -28.87 13.34 -22.61
C GLU A 855 -27.43 12.86 -22.36
N ILE A 856 -26.97 12.77 -21.11
CA ILE A 856 -25.67 12.16 -20.78
C ILE A 856 -25.86 10.64 -20.68
N ASN A 857 -25.04 9.86 -21.40
CA ASN A 857 -25.06 8.39 -21.37
C ASN A 857 -24.45 7.84 -20.06
N PHE A 858 -25.09 8.15 -18.92
CA PHE A 858 -24.61 7.88 -17.57
C PHE A 858 -24.26 6.41 -17.27
N PRO A 859 -24.94 5.37 -17.78
CA PRO A 859 -24.58 3.98 -17.46
C PRO A 859 -23.14 3.60 -17.84
N ASN A 860 -22.69 3.94 -19.05
CA ASN A 860 -21.32 3.64 -19.52
C ASN A 860 -20.28 4.59 -18.89
N VAL A 861 -20.66 5.86 -18.69
CA VAL A 861 -19.85 6.86 -17.98
C VAL A 861 -19.51 6.38 -16.57
N PHE A 862 -20.53 5.99 -15.82
CA PHE A 862 -20.40 5.68 -14.40
C PHE A 862 -19.48 4.47 -14.16
N SER A 863 -19.60 3.42 -14.97
CA SER A 863 -18.69 2.25 -14.87
C SER A 863 -17.23 2.61 -15.14
N ASN A 864 -16.96 3.51 -16.08
CA ASN A 864 -15.60 3.94 -16.38
C ASN A 864 -15.04 4.82 -15.25
N TYR A 865 -15.87 5.68 -14.63
CA TYR A 865 -15.46 6.44 -13.46
C TYR A 865 -15.23 5.58 -12.20
N LEU A 866 -15.88 4.42 -12.06
CA LEU A 866 -15.56 3.48 -10.98
C LEU A 866 -14.18 2.85 -11.17
N LYS A 867 -13.83 2.45 -12.40
CA LYS A 867 -12.48 1.96 -12.72
C LYS A 867 -11.41 3.04 -12.55
N TYR A 868 -11.72 4.28 -12.93
CA TYR A 868 -10.89 5.43 -12.65
C TYR A 868 -10.70 5.64 -11.14
N ASP A 869 -11.76 5.45 -10.33
CA ASP A 869 -11.66 5.51 -8.87
C ASP A 869 -10.78 4.41 -8.27
N GLU A 870 -10.88 3.18 -8.79
CA GLU A 870 -10.04 2.05 -8.34
C GLU A 870 -8.55 2.36 -8.43
N PHE A 871 -8.13 3.14 -9.44
CA PHE A 871 -6.75 3.63 -9.54
C PHE A 871 -6.38 4.52 -8.35
N TRP A 872 -7.22 5.52 -8.04
CA TRP A 872 -6.99 6.44 -6.93
C TRP A 872 -7.05 5.73 -5.57
N GLN A 873 -7.92 4.73 -5.41
CA GLN A 873 -7.97 3.91 -4.18
C GLN A 873 -6.67 3.14 -3.96
N GLN A 874 -6.10 2.57 -5.02
CA GLN A 874 -4.80 1.91 -4.93
C GLN A 874 -3.69 2.92 -4.60
N LEU A 875 -3.67 4.06 -5.30
CA LEU A 875 -2.65 5.09 -5.08
C LEU A 875 -2.66 5.63 -3.65
N ARG A 876 -3.84 5.99 -3.11
CA ARG A 876 -3.99 6.47 -1.72
C ARG A 876 -3.47 5.44 -0.71
N ARG A 877 -3.76 4.15 -0.91
CA ARG A 877 -3.25 3.06 -0.05
C ARG A 877 -1.73 2.93 -0.09
N MET A 878 -1.11 3.17 -1.24
CA MET A 878 0.35 3.07 -1.39
C MET A 878 1.09 4.20 -0.67
N TYR A 879 0.48 5.38 -0.61
CA TYR A 879 1.06 6.52 0.07
C TYR A 879 0.79 6.54 1.59
N ALA A 880 -0.23 5.82 2.08
CA ALA A 880 -0.63 5.81 3.49
C ALA A 880 0.47 5.42 4.51
N PRO A 881 1.39 4.45 4.25
CA PRO A 881 2.39 4.04 5.24
C PRO A 881 3.48 5.08 5.51
N ASP A 882 3.93 5.80 4.49
CA ASP A 882 5.04 6.76 4.57
C ASP A 882 4.57 8.15 5.01
N TYR A 883 3.25 8.34 5.03
CA TYR A 883 2.61 9.58 5.40
C TYR A 883 1.42 9.26 6.31
N GLU A 884 1.68 9.11 7.61
CA GLU A 884 0.65 8.93 8.65
C GLU A 884 -0.43 10.04 8.64
N PHE A 885 -0.19 11.13 7.90
CA PHE A 885 -1.12 12.23 7.67
C PHE A 885 -2.04 12.09 6.43
N ILE A 886 -1.93 11.01 5.62
CA ILE A 886 -2.78 10.76 4.44
C ILE A 886 -4.23 10.38 4.78
N ASP A 887 -4.51 10.25 6.07
CA ASP A 887 -5.81 10.55 6.65
C ASP A 887 -5.58 11.66 7.68
N CYS A 888 -5.85 12.90 7.27
CA CYS A 888 -5.55 14.14 7.98
C CYS A 888 -5.96 14.13 9.46
N ALA A 889 -5.57 15.20 10.19
CA ALA A 889 -6.10 15.54 11.52
C ALA A 889 -7.63 15.37 11.66
N ILE A 890 -8.34 15.45 10.54
CA ILE A 890 -9.78 15.29 10.38
C ILE A 890 -10.03 13.95 9.69
N ARG A 891 -10.55 12.96 10.43
CA ARG A 891 -10.92 11.63 9.93
C ARG A 891 -12.41 11.48 9.62
N SER A 892 -13.18 12.52 9.90
CA SER A 892 -14.64 12.58 9.75
C SER A 892 -15.06 14.00 9.40
N PRO A 893 -16.24 14.21 8.81
CA PRO A 893 -16.79 15.54 8.60
C PRO A 893 -16.76 16.41 9.87
N ALA A 894 -16.48 17.70 9.71
CA ALA A 894 -16.24 18.65 10.79
C ALA A 894 -17.08 19.93 10.57
N ALA A 895 -18.23 20.01 11.25
CA ALA A 895 -19.15 21.15 11.15
C ALA A 895 -18.66 22.41 11.86
N ASP A 896 -17.68 22.30 12.77
CA ASP A 896 -17.09 23.45 13.46
C ASP A 896 -16.28 24.37 12.52
N VAL A 897 -16.06 23.96 11.27
CA VAL A 897 -15.54 24.83 10.20
C VAL A 897 -16.40 26.06 9.96
N TYR A 898 -17.71 26.00 10.20
CA TYR A 898 -18.59 27.17 10.13
C TYR A 898 -18.25 28.24 11.19
N LEU A 899 -17.56 27.86 12.27
CA LEU A 899 -17.10 28.79 13.31
C LEU A 899 -15.73 29.35 12.95
N HIS A 900 -14.73 28.47 12.78
CA HIS A 900 -13.34 28.89 12.65
C HIS A 900 -12.92 29.23 11.22
N GLN A 901 -13.66 28.76 10.22
CA GLN A 901 -13.45 29.03 8.78
C GLN A 901 -11.99 28.80 8.34
N ILE A 902 -11.37 27.72 8.85
CA ILE A 902 -9.99 27.35 8.48
C ILE A 902 -10.08 26.51 7.19
N PRO A 903 -9.39 26.90 6.10
CA PRO A 903 -9.38 26.13 4.86
C PRO A 903 -8.77 24.73 5.00
N GLY A 904 -9.16 23.82 4.12
CA GLY A 904 -8.74 22.41 4.15
C GLY A 904 -7.22 22.20 4.24
N GLY A 905 -6.44 22.81 3.35
CA GLY A 905 -4.97 22.69 3.40
C GLY A 905 -4.34 23.31 4.66
N GLN A 906 -4.95 24.37 5.22
CA GLN A 906 -4.41 25.06 6.39
C GLN A 906 -4.67 24.28 7.68
N ILE A 907 -5.83 23.62 7.82
CA ILE A 907 -6.16 22.91 9.06
C ILE A 907 -5.22 21.71 9.30
N SER A 908 -4.85 20.99 8.22
CA SER A 908 -3.87 19.91 8.27
C SER A 908 -2.47 20.42 8.63
N ASN A 909 -2.03 21.53 8.04
CA ASN A 909 -0.73 22.15 8.34
C ASN A 909 -0.65 22.66 9.79
N LEU A 910 -1.70 23.35 10.25
CA LEU A 910 -1.75 23.95 11.58
C LEU A 910 -1.77 22.88 12.68
N HIS A 911 -2.44 21.74 12.45
CA HIS A 911 -2.41 20.60 13.37
C HIS A 911 -1.00 20.01 13.53
N GLN A 912 -0.29 19.83 12.42
CA GLN A 912 1.10 19.33 12.44
C GLN A 912 2.05 20.31 13.13
N GLN A 913 1.91 21.61 12.88
CA GLN A 913 2.66 22.65 13.60
C GLN A 913 2.38 22.58 15.11
N CYS A 914 1.11 22.44 15.50
CA CYS A 914 0.70 22.30 16.89
C CYS A 914 1.35 21.08 17.57
N ILE A 915 1.35 19.91 16.91
CA ILE A 915 2.03 18.70 17.39
C ILE A 915 3.55 18.92 17.53
N SER A 916 4.19 19.51 16.52
CA SER A 916 5.64 19.75 16.51
C SER A 916 6.12 20.67 17.65
N MET A 917 5.22 21.52 18.16
CA MET A 917 5.49 22.42 19.28
C MET A 917 5.08 21.83 20.65
N GLY A 918 4.64 20.57 20.69
CA GLY A 918 4.17 19.92 21.92
C GLY A 918 2.81 20.41 22.42
N LEU A 919 2.03 21.06 21.56
CA LEU A 919 0.71 21.65 21.87
C LEU A 919 -0.46 20.85 21.26
N GLY A 920 -0.23 19.65 20.74
CA GLY A 920 -1.22 18.84 20.01
C GLY A 920 -2.59 18.73 20.71
N ASP A 921 -2.60 18.44 22.01
CA ASP A 921 -3.83 18.31 22.80
C ASP A 921 -4.65 19.62 22.93
N GLN A 922 -4.03 20.77 22.64
CA GLN A 922 -4.65 22.10 22.69
C GLN A 922 -5.21 22.55 21.33
N PHE A 923 -5.26 21.68 20.33
CA PHE A 923 -5.79 22.02 19.00
C PHE A 923 -7.23 22.56 19.00
N PRO A 924 -8.18 22.06 19.82
CA PRO A 924 -9.50 22.68 19.95
C PRO A 924 -9.43 24.14 20.43
N LYS A 925 -8.52 24.44 21.37
CA LYS A 925 -8.31 25.81 21.85
C LYS A 925 -7.66 26.68 20.76
N LEU A 926 -6.76 26.12 19.96
CA LEU A 926 -6.18 26.82 18.81
C LEU A 926 -7.25 27.23 17.79
N LYS A 927 -8.25 26.39 17.51
CA LYS A 927 -9.37 26.74 16.61
C LYS A 927 -10.22 27.91 17.15
N GLN A 928 -10.42 27.97 18.47
CA GLN A 928 -11.08 29.11 19.11
C GLN A 928 -10.25 30.39 18.95
N ILE A 929 -8.96 30.33 19.29
CA ILE A 929 -8.04 31.48 19.14
C ILE A 929 -7.96 31.91 17.66
N TYR A 930 -7.96 30.98 16.71
CA TYR A 930 -7.98 31.30 15.28
C TYR A 930 -9.22 32.14 14.90
N THR A 931 -10.38 31.84 15.49
CA THR A 931 -11.62 32.61 15.31
C THR A 931 -11.47 34.02 15.91
N GLU A 932 -10.92 34.11 17.13
CA GLU A 932 -10.63 35.37 17.81
C GLU A 932 -9.64 36.24 17.01
N VAL A 933 -8.59 35.62 16.45
CA VAL A 933 -7.59 36.29 15.61
C VAL A 933 -8.22 36.76 14.30
N ASN A 934 -9.10 35.98 13.67
CA ASN A 934 -9.81 36.44 12.48
C ASN A 934 -10.60 37.73 12.77
N MET A 935 -11.28 37.81 13.92
CA MET A 935 -12.00 39.01 14.33
C MET A 935 -11.04 40.17 14.65
N LEU A 936 -9.90 39.90 15.32
CA LEU A 936 -8.84 40.88 15.57
C LEU A 936 -8.30 41.50 14.28
N LEU A 937 -8.23 40.72 13.20
CA LEU A 937 -7.79 41.17 11.87
C LEU A 937 -8.90 41.82 11.05
N ASN A 938 -10.06 42.13 11.66
CA ASN A 938 -11.25 42.72 11.02
C ASN A 938 -12.02 41.77 10.09
N ASN A 939 -12.13 40.50 10.47
CA ASN A 939 -12.84 39.44 9.73
C ASN A 939 -12.38 39.36 8.27
N ILE A 940 -11.23 38.74 8.02
CA ILE A 940 -10.64 38.68 6.67
C ILE A 940 -11.04 37.40 5.91
N ILE A 941 -10.88 37.43 4.59
CA ILE A 941 -10.87 36.23 3.76
C ILE A 941 -9.61 35.44 4.10
N LYS A 942 -9.79 34.14 4.35
CA LYS A 942 -8.74 33.23 4.82
C LYS A 942 -8.46 32.18 3.77
N VAL A 943 -7.51 32.44 2.90
CA VAL A 943 -7.00 31.50 1.89
C VAL A 943 -5.48 31.66 1.86
N THR A 944 -4.72 30.71 1.31
CA THR A 944 -3.25 30.88 1.30
C THR A 944 -2.85 32.16 0.57
N PRO A 945 -2.03 33.04 1.18
CA PRO A 945 -1.36 32.93 2.48
C PRO A 945 -2.05 33.67 3.66
N SER A 946 -3.16 34.38 3.48
CA SER A 946 -3.86 35.07 4.58
C SER A 946 -4.32 34.10 5.69
N SER A 947 -4.71 32.86 5.34
CA SER A 947 -5.01 31.81 6.33
C SER A 947 -3.80 31.41 7.19
N LYS A 948 -2.59 31.48 6.63
CA LYS A 948 -1.34 31.26 7.38
C LYS A 948 -1.08 32.40 8.36
N VAL A 949 -1.36 33.65 7.97
CA VAL A 949 -1.21 34.82 8.86
C VAL A 949 -2.06 34.65 10.12
N VAL A 950 -3.33 34.26 9.96
CA VAL A 950 -4.23 33.96 11.09
C VAL A 950 -3.69 32.79 11.91
N GLY A 951 -3.24 31.72 11.26
CA GLY A 951 -2.70 30.53 11.92
C GLY A 951 -1.45 30.78 12.75
N ASP A 952 -0.45 31.47 12.19
CA ASP A 952 0.81 31.79 12.85
C ASP A 952 0.57 32.70 14.07
N LEU A 953 -0.31 33.70 13.95
CA LEU A 953 -0.66 34.57 15.07
C LEU A 953 -1.45 33.82 16.14
N ALA A 954 -2.38 32.94 15.76
CA ALA A 954 -3.11 32.10 16.72
C ALA A 954 -2.20 31.14 17.49
N LEU A 955 -1.23 30.53 16.81
CA LEU A 955 -0.26 29.62 17.41
C LEU A 955 0.70 30.37 18.35
N PHE A 956 1.14 31.56 17.94
CA PHE A 956 1.94 32.46 18.76
C PHE A 956 1.20 32.89 20.04
N MET A 957 -0.09 33.24 19.93
CA MET A 957 -0.92 33.59 21.09
C MET A 957 -1.12 32.40 22.02
N LEU A 958 -1.38 31.21 21.47
CA LEU A 958 -1.52 29.98 22.26
C LEU A 958 -0.23 29.64 23.02
N GLN A 959 0.92 29.67 22.34
CA GLN A 959 2.22 29.33 22.91
C GLN A 959 2.60 30.26 24.08
N ASN A 960 2.35 31.56 23.92
CA ASN A 960 2.72 32.57 24.90
C ASN A 960 1.58 32.90 25.89
N LYS A 961 0.41 32.25 25.73
CA LYS A 961 -0.80 32.48 26.54
C LYS A 961 -1.27 33.95 26.51
N PHE A 962 -1.14 34.60 25.36
CA PHE A 962 -1.59 35.97 25.18
C PHE A 962 -3.08 36.04 24.83
N THR A 963 -3.78 37.05 25.35
CA THR A 963 -5.15 37.39 24.94
C THR A 963 -5.18 38.40 23.80
N VAL A 964 -6.34 38.56 23.15
CA VAL A 964 -6.57 39.53 22.08
C VAL A 964 -6.31 40.97 22.54
N GLU A 965 -6.64 41.30 23.79
CA GLU A 965 -6.40 42.61 24.37
C GLU A 965 -4.90 42.86 24.56
N GLN A 966 -4.17 41.85 25.04
CA GLN A 966 -2.73 41.97 25.31
C GLN A 966 -1.93 42.16 24.01
N VAL A 967 -2.25 41.43 22.94
CA VAL A 967 -1.51 41.56 21.67
C VAL A 967 -1.71 42.90 20.97
N GLN A 968 -2.76 43.66 21.33
CA GLN A 968 -3.03 45.01 20.85
C GLN A 968 -2.39 46.10 21.74
N ASP A 969 -1.85 45.73 22.91
CA ASP A 969 -1.23 46.66 23.84
C ASP A 969 0.27 46.82 23.53
N LEU A 970 0.64 48.01 23.05
CA LEU A 970 2.01 48.36 22.72
C LEU A 970 2.97 48.21 23.91
N TYR A 971 2.53 48.55 25.13
CA TYR A 971 3.40 48.48 26.31
C TYR A 971 3.66 47.03 26.70
N GLN A 972 2.64 46.18 26.69
CA GLN A 972 2.79 44.75 27.01
C GLN A 972 3.61 44.01 25.95
N MET A 973 3.50 44.39 24.67
CA MET A 973 4.18 43.73 23.55
C MET A 973 5.54 44.32 23.19
N ARG A 974 6.02 45.34 23.92
CA ARG A 974 7.26 46.09 23.58
C ARG A 974 8.50 45.20 23.40
N ASN A 975 8.61 44.15 24.21
CA ASN A 975 9.75 43.21 24.22
C ASN A 975 9.45 41.88 23.51
N VAL A 976 8.32 41.78 22.82
CA VAL A 976 7.89 40.56 22.16
C VAL A 976 8.12 40.69 20.65
N GLU A 977 8.58 39.62 20.03
CA GLU A 977 8.80 39.55 18.57
C GLU A 977 7.66 38.75 17.93
N PHE A 978 6.88 39.40 17.07
CA PHE A 978 5.77 38.77 16.35
C PHE A 978 6.24 37.93 15.15
N PRO A 979 5.44 36.96 14.68
CA PRO A 979 5.75 36.20 13.46
C PRO A 979 6.01 37.10 12.23
N ASP A 980 6.89 36.69 11.33
CA ASP A 980 7.18 37.47 10.10
C ASP A 980 5.96 37.58 9.19
N SER A 981 5.09 36.57 9.18
CA SER A 981 3.86 36.56 8.36
C SER A 981 2.89 37.68 8.73
N ILE A 982 2.73 37.97 10.03
CA ILE A 982 1.88 39.09 10.47
C ILE A 982 2.54 40.44 10.16
N ARG A 983 3.87 40.55 10.26
CA ARG A 983 4.60 41.78 9.86
C ARG A 983 4.44 42.04 8.36
N ASP A 984 4.62 41.03 7.52
CA ASP A 984 4.50 41.15 6.07
C ASP A 984 3.07 41.52 5.65
N TYR A 985 2.06 40.88 6.26
CA TYR A 985 0.65 41.24 6.09
C TYR A 985 0.38 42.71 6.42
N LEU A 986 0.82 43.18 7.60
CA LEU A 986 0.60 44.57 8.03
C LEU A 986 1.45 45.59 7.25
N ASN A 987 2.47 45.14 6.52
CA ASN A 987 3.19 45.96 5.54
C ASN A 987 2.49 46.01 4.16
N GLY A 988 1.36 45.33 3.99
CA GLY A 988 0.64 45.26 2.71
C GLY A 988 1.24 44.26 1.72
N GLY A 989 2.15 43.38 2.14
CA GLY A 989 2.79 42.38 1.27
C GLY A 989 1.80 41.40 0.63
N LEU A 990 0.59 41.27 1.19
CA LEU A 990 -0.49 40.42 0.69
C LEU A 990 -1.61 41.18 -0.03
N GLY A 991 -1.51 42.49 -0.18
CA GLY A 991 -2.63 43.36 -0.54
C GLY A 991 -3.35 43.92 0.68
N ILE A 992 -4.40 44.72 0.44
CA ILE A 992 -5.17 45.38 1.49
C ILE A 992 -6.49 44.62 1.70
N PRO A 993 -6.80 44.17 2.93
CA PRO A 993 -8.08 43.53 3.21
C PRO A 993 -9.24 44.51 3.02
N HIS A 994 -10.43 44.01 2.68
CA HIS A 994 -11.60 44.84 2.36
C HIS A 994 -11.94 45.90 3.43
N VAL A 995 -11.86 45.54 4.71
CA VAL A 995 -12.15 46.44 5.85
C VAL A 995 -10.92 47.28 6.26
N GLY A 996 -9.73 46.98 5.74
CA GLY A 996 -8.47 47.58 6.14
C GLY A 996 -7.84 46.93 7.39
N PHE A 997 -6.63 47.38 7.73
CA PHE A 997 -5.85 46.82 8.83
C PHE A 997 -6.30 47.32 10.21
N ASN A 998 -6.02 46.54 11.25
CA ASN A 998 -6.22 46.97 12.64
C ASN A 998 -5.05 47.86 13.10
N ASN A 999 -5.31 49.15 13.24
CA ASN A 999 -4.29 50.15 13.62
C ASN A 999 -3.61 49.87 14.96
N LYS A 1000 -4.32 49.35 15.97
CA LYS A 1000 -3.72 49.03 17.28
C LYS A 1000 -2.72 47.88 17.16
N LEU A 1001 -3.03 46.89 16.31
CA LEU A 1001 -2.12 45.79 16.03
C LEU A 1001 -0.89 46.25 15.24
N ILE A 1002 -1.02 47.21 14.31
CA ILE A 1002 0.15 47.80 13.62
C ILE A 1002 1.09 48.47 14.64
N GLN A 1003 0.54 49.23 15.59
CA GLN A 1003 1.33 49.87 16.64
C GLN A 1003 2.11 48.84 17.45
N SER A 1004 1.45 47.78 17.94
CA SER A 1004 2.09 46.76 18.78
C SER A 1004 3.13 45.92 18.00
N VAL A 1005 2.83 45.51 16.77
CA VAL A 1005 3.73 44.68 15.95
C VAL A 1005 5.00 45.43 15.53
N PHE A 1006 4.87 46.68 15.06
CA PHE A 1006 6.02 47.47 14.61
C PHE A 1006 6.64 48.34 15.69
N LYS A 1007 6.04 48.39 16.88
CA LYS A 1007 6.51 49.18 18.02
C LYS A 1007 6.56 50.68 17.68
N ILE A 1008 5.55 51.15 16.94
CA ILE A 1008 5.45 52.53 16.44
C ILE A 1008 4.25 53.28 17.04
N SER A 1009 4.35 54.61 17.05
CA SER A 1009 3.26 55.48 17.49
C SER A 1009 2.10 55.52 16.48
N GLU A 1010 0.92 55.95 16.94
CA GLU A 1010 -0.27 56.11 16.09
C GLU A 1010 -0.02 57.04 14.89
N GLN A 1011 0.79 58.09 15.05
CA GLN A 1011 1.12 59.01 13.97
C GLN A 1011 1.95 58.31 12.87
N GLN A 1012 2.92 57.50 13.27
CA GLN A 1012 3.76 56.73 12.33
C GLN A 1012 3.00 55.63 11.60
N VAL A 1013 1.88 55.13 12.14
CA VAL A 1013 0.99 54.21 11.44
C VAL A 1013 0.34 54.88 10.23
N LYS A 1014 -0.11 56.12 10.37
CA LYS A 1014 -0.77 56.88 9.29
C LYS A 1014 0.17 57.14 8.11
N ASP A 1015 1.44 57.39 8.38
CA ASP A 1015 2.47 57.63 7.36
C ASP A 1015 2.91 56.35 6.63
N ARG A 1016 2.66 55.16 7.20
CA ARG A 1016 3.15 53.86 6.70
C ARG A 1016 2.25 53.20 5.64
N VAL A 1017 0.96 53.55 5.58
CA VAL A 1017 -0.07 52.79 4.83
C VAL A 1017 0.02 52.94 3.29
N LEU A 1018 0.88 53.79 2.73
CA LEU A 1018 0.88 54.10 1.30
C LEU A 1018 2.26 54.11 0.62
N SER A 1019 3.02 53.03 0.77
CA SER A 1019 4.07 52.72 -0.20
C SER A 1019 3.80 51.36 -0.85
N GLN A 1020 2.83 51.31 -1.78
CA GLN A 1020 2.78 50.20 -2.72
C GLN A 1020 4.00 50.32 -3.63
N LEU A 1021 5.05 49.57 -3.31
CA LEU A 1021 6.24 49.48 -4.13
C LEU A 1021 5.89 48.72 -5.42
N GLU A 1022 5.82 49.44 -6.55
CA GLU A 1022 6.11 48.83 -7.83
C GLU A 1022 7.50 48.20 -7.72
N LEU A 1023 7.55 46.87 -7.87
CA LEU A 1023 8.82 46.17 -7.86
C LEU A 1023 9.49 46.37 -9.22
N PRO A 1024 10.78 46.74 -9.25
CA PRO A 1024 11.49 46.90 -10.51
C PRO A 1024 11.53 45.58 -11.27
N ASP A 1025 11.52 45.67 -12.59
CA ASP A 1025 11.62 44.51 -13.46
C ASP A 1025 12.90 43.72 -13.19
N VAL A 1026 12.76 42.39 -13.21
CA VAL A 1026 13.91 41.48 -13.11
C VAL A 1026 14.53 41.29 -14.49
N ASP A 1027 15.86 41.31 -14.58
CA ASP A 1027 16.56 40.91 -15.80
C ASP A 1027 16.47 39.38 -16.00
N LEU A 1028 15.45 38.94 -16.73
CA LEU A 1028 15.22 37.54 -17.04
C LEU A 1028 16.36 36.93 -17.88
N ARG A 1029 17.07 37.71 -18.72
CA ARG A 1029 18.19 37.19 -19.50
C ARG A 1029 19.37 36.85 -18.61
N GLN A 1030 19.62 37.68 -17.59
CA GLN A 1030 20.63 37.38 -16.58
C GLN A 1030 20.29 36.12 -15.80
N LEU A 1031 19.02 35.96 -15.39
CA LEU A 1031 18.55 34.75 -14.72
C LEU A 1031 18.63 33.52 -15.62
N GLU A 1032 18.30 33.62 -16.90
CA GLU A 1032 18.47 32.55 -17.90
C GLU A 1032 19.93 32.10 -17.99
N GLN A 1033 20.88 33.04 -18.07
CA GLN A 1033 22.31 32.70 -18.09
C GLN A 1033 22.76 32.01 -16.80
N LYS A 1034 22.24 32.44 -15.64
CA LYS A 1034 22.55 31.79 -14.36
C LYS A 1034 21.91 30.39 -14.28
N ALA A 1035 20.65 30.24 -14.69
CA ALA A 1035 19.93 28.97 -14.76
C ALA A 1035 20.63 27.97 -15.68
N MET A 1036 21.04 28.41 -16.88
CA MET A 1036 21.77 27.58 -17.86
C MET A 1036 23.10 27.07 -17.30
N LYS A 1037 23.81 27.87 -16.50
CA LYS A 1037 25.05 27.44 -15.83
C LYS A 1037 24.78 26.42 -14.71
N LEU A 1038 23.69 26.60 -13.96
CA LEU A 1038 23.33 25.72 -12.84
C LEU A 1038 22.76 24.38 -13.32
N ARG A 1039 21.87 24.40 -14.31
CA ARG A 1039 21.13 23.24 -14.84
C ARG A 1039 21.23 23.20 -16.38
N PRO A 1040 22.40 22.85 -16.95
CA PRO A 1040 22.65 22.93 -18.40
C PRO A 1040 21.82 21.95 -19.26
N TRP A 1041 21.20 20.94 -18.66
CA TRP A 1041 20.26 20.02 -19.32
C TRP A 1041 18.80 20.48 -19.25
N GLY A 1042 18.49 21.52 -18.49
CA GLY A 1042 17.15 22.08 -18.33
C GLY A 1042 16.79 23.09 -19.42
N ASN A 1043 15.59 23.67 -19.30
CA ASN A 1043 15.17 24.78 -20.15
C ASN A 1043 15.46 26.09 -19.44
N ALA A 1044 16.53 26.78 -19.84
CA ALA A 1044 17.01 28.00 -19.19
C ALA A 1044 15.92 29.07 -18.99
N LYS A 1045 14.95 29.20 -19.90
CA LYS A 1045 13.84 30.16 -19.78
C LYS A 1045 12.86 29.79 -18.67
N LEU A 1046 12.47 28.50 -18.63
CA LEU A 1046 11.54 28.00 -17.61
C LEU A 1046 12.22 27.93 -16.23
N ASP A 1047 13.48 27.51 -16.21
CA ASP A 1047 14.33 27.46 -15.03
C ASP A 1047 14.57 28.86 -14.44
N ALA A 1048 14.74 29.89 -15.29
CA ALA A 1048 14.85 31.28 -14.85
C ALA A 1048 13.60 31.74 -14.09
N LEU A 1049 12.40 31.35 -14.55
CA LEU A 1049 11.15 31.65 -13.87
C LEU A 1049 11.02 30.90 -12.54
N SER A 1050 11.36 29.60 -12.52
CA SER A 1050 11.41 28.82 -11.28
C SER A 1050 12.36 29.44 -10.25
N MET A 1051 13.54 29.88 -10.71
CA MET A 1051 14.54 30.56 -9.88
C MET A 1051 14.09 31.98 -9.45
N ALA A 1052 13.30 32.68 -10.27
CA ALA A 1052 12.73 33.98 -9.91
C ALA A 1052 11.72 33.86 -8.76
N PHE A 1053 10.84 32.85 -8.81
CA PHE A 1053 9.89 32.60 -7.73
C PHE A 1053 10.54 32.02 -6.48
N TYR A 1054 11.46 31.08 -6.68
CA TYR A 1054 11.99 30.21 -5.63
C TYR A 1054 13.50 29.97 -5.75
N PRO A 1055 14.35 30.99 -5.58
CA PRO A 1055 15.79 30.90 -5.89
C PRO A 1055 16.51 29.82 -5.08
N LYS A 1056 16.30 29.79 -3.75
CA LYS A 1056 16.94 28.79 -2.87
C LYS A 1056 16.45 27.37 -3.17
N ILE A 1057 15.14 27.20 -3.34
CA ILE A 1057 14.52 25.89 -3.57
C ILE A 1057 14.95 25.35 -4.94
N PHE A 1058 15.00 26.22 -5.96
CA PHE A 1058 15.49 25.84 -7.28
C PHE A 1058 16.96 25.41 -7.22
N GLU A 1059 17.82 26.17 -6.53
CA GLU A 1059 19.22 25.77 -6.34
C GLU A 1059 19.37 24.44 -5.58
N GLU A 1060 18.54 24.19 -4.56
CA GLU A 1060 18.50 22.91 -3.82
C GLU A 1060 17.99 21.76 -4.70
N PHE A 1061 16.94 21.98 -5.49
CA PHE A 1061 16.41 21.04 -6.46
C PHE A 1061 17.46 20.64 -7.50
N VAL A 1062 18.18 21.61 -8.08
CA VAL A 1062 19.26 21.34 -9.04
C VAL A 1062 20.41 20.57 -8.39
N LYS A 1063 20.79 20.94 -7.15
CA LYS A 1063 21.79 20.18 -6.38
C LYS A 1063 21.34 18.73 -6.17
N TYR A 1064 20.06 18.52 -5.88
CA TYR A 1064 19.49 17.18 -5.72
C TYR A 1064 19.54 16.38 -7.03
N GLU A 1065 19.12 16.96 -8.16
CA GLU A 1065 19.23 16.32 -9.49
C GLU A 1065 20.68 15.94 -9.81
N VAL A 1066 21.64 16.81 -9.50
CA VAL A 1066 23.07 16.56 -9.67
C VAL A 1066 23.55 15.42 -8.76
N GLN A 1067 23.11 15.38 -7.50
CA GLN A 1067 23.56 14.40 -6.51
C GLN A 1067 22.99 13.01 -6.78
N HIS A 1068 21.70 12.91 -7.08
CA HIS A 1068 20.97 11.65 -7.08
C HIS A 1068 20.55 11.15 -8.48
N GLY A 1069 20.65 12.01 -9.50
CA GLY A 1069 20.38 11.66 -10.90
C GLY A 1069 18.95 11.96 -11.33
N GLN A 1070 18.78 12.18 -12.64
CA GLN A 1070 17.54 12.66 -13.28
C GLN A 1070 16.50 11.56 -13.54
N ILE A 1071 16.81 10.30 -13.21
CA ILE A 1071 15.91 9.15 -13.45
C ILE A 1071 14.92 8.96 -12.29
N ILE A 1072 15.20 9.52 -11.10
CA ILE A 1072 14.39 9.34 -9.88
C ILE A 1072 12.91 9.65 -10.07
N PRO A 1073 12.52 10.75 -10.74
CA PRO A 1073 11.10 11.05 -11.02
C PRO A 1073 10.36 9.91 -11.74
N ASN A 1074 11.08 9.04 -12.47
CA ASN A 1074 10.49 7.96 -13.26
C ASN A 1074 10.42 6.61 -12.49
N LEU A 1075 10.93 6.54 -11.25
CA LEU A 1075 10.83 5.34 -10.41
C LEU A 1075 9.38 5.07 -10.01
N PRO A 1076 8.92 3.80 -10.02
CA PRO A 1076 7.62 3.43 -9.47
C PRO A 1076 7.48 3.89 -8.01
N VAL A 1077 6.30 4.39 -7.61
CA VAL A 1077 6.02 4.83 -6.24
C VAL A 1077 6.48 3.84 -5.15
N GLY A 1078 6.25 2.54 -5.33
CA GLY A 1078 6.69 1.52 -4.37
C GLY A 1078 8.22 1.45 -4.24
N THR A 1079 8.95 1.69 -5.34
CA THR A 1079 10.42 1.76 -5.32
C THR A 1079 10.94 3.06 -4.73
N PHE A 1080 10.25 4.16 -5.02
CA PHE A 1080 10.63 5.48 -4.54
C PHE A 1080 10.59 5.57 -3.01
N PHE A 1081 9.56 5.00 -2.37
CA PHE A 1081 9.46 5.00 -0.91
C PHE A 1081 10.23 3.88 -0.23
N ASN A 1082 10.21 2.67 -0.82
CA ASN A 1082 10.62 1.46 -0.11
C ASN A 1082 11.85 0.77 -0.70
N GLY A 1083 12.45 1.35 -1.75
CA GLY A 1083 13.57 0.74 -2.46
C GLY A 1083 13.14 -0.54 -3.18
N MET A 1084 14.03 -1.51 -3.28
CA MET A 1084 13.78 -2.76 -4.03
C MET A 1084 13.98 -3.98 -3.15
N LYS A 1085 13.13 -5.01 -3.33
CA LYS A 1085 13.36 -6.35 -2.78
C LYS A 1085 14.36 -7.13 -3.62
N ILE A 1086 15.04 -8.09 -3.00
CA ILE A 1086 15.93 -9.00 -3.73
C ILE A 1086 15.11 -9.74 -4.81
N ASN A 1087 15.67 -9.79 -6.02
CA ASN A 1087 15.07 -10.28 -7.26
C ASN A 1087 13.87 -9.48 -7.79
N GLN A 1088 13.50 -8.35 -7.16
CA GLN A 1088 12.53 -7.43 -7.74
C GLN A 1088 13.13 -6.81 -9.00
N LYS A 1089 12.36 -6.79 -10.08
CA LYS A 1089 12.69 -6.14 -11.34
C LYS A 1089 11.77 -4.93 -11.54
N ILE A 1090 12.34 -3.81 -11.93
CA ILE A 1090 11.60 -2.60 -12.31
C ILE A 1090 12.02 -2.16 -13.71
N SER A 1091 11.10 -1.50 -14.41
CA SER A 1091 11.39 -0.87 -15.71
C SER A 1091 11.27 0.64 -15.56
N VAL A 1092 12.32 1.35 -15.95
CA VAL A 1092 12.40 2.81 -15.85
C VAL A 1092 12.78 3.37 -17.21
N GLN A 1093 11.91 4.22 -17.75
CA GLN A 1093 12.18 4.93 -18.99
C GLN A 1093 12.89 6.24 -18.68
N TYR A 1094 13.94 6.56 -19.42
CA TYR A 1094 14.61 7.87 -19.35
C TYR A 1094 15.16 8.22 -20.72
N GLN A 1095 14.78 9.40 -21.22
CA GLN A 1095 14.99 9.79 -22.63
C GLN A 1095 14.42 8.71 -23.58
N GLN A 1096 15.17 8.31 -24.61
CA GLN A 1096 14.77 7.26 -25.56
C GLN A 1096 15.19 5.85 -25.12
N LYS A 1097 15.66 5.67 -23.88
CA LYS A 1097 16.13 4.39 -23.35
C LYS A 1097 15.18 3.84 -22.28
N GLN A 1098 15.01 2.52 -22.29
CA GLN A 1098 14.29 1.80 -21.25
C GLN A 1098 15.28 0.94 -20.48
N TYR A 1099 15.47 1.24 -19.19
CA TYR A 1099 16.33 0.51 -18.28
C TYR A 1099 15.51 -0.49 -17.48
N GLU A 1100 15.92 -1.74 -17.49
CA GLU A 1100 15.42 -2.78 -16.60
C GLU A 1100 16.42 -2.97 -15.46
N ILE A 1101 16.01 -2.65 -14.24
CA ILE A 1101 16.86 -2.72 -13.05
C ILE A 1101 16.37 -3.86 -12.16
N MET A 1102 17.27 -4.71 -11.69
CA MET A 1102 16.98 -5.80 -10.76
C MET A 1102 17.96 -5.79 -9.60
N LEU A 1103 17.47 -5.78 -8.35
CA LEU A 1103 18.35 -5.97 -7.18
C LEU A 1103 18.66 -7.46 -7.03
N LYS A 1104 19.87 -7.88 -7.40
CA LYS A 1104 20.28 -9.31 -7.37
C LYS A 1104 20.53 -9.83 -5.96
N ARG A 1105 21.21 -9.04 -5.12
CA ARG A 1105 21.55 -9.41 -3.73
C ARG A 1105 22.08 -8.21 -2.96
N VAL A 1106 22.09 -8.35 -1.64
CA VAL A 1106 22.73 -7.43 -0.70
C VAL A 1106 23.84 -8.21 0.02
N LYS A 1107 25.08 -7.71 0.01
CA LYS A 1107 26.21 -8.32 0.72
C LYS A 1107 26.20 -7.89 2.18
N SER A 1108 26.72 -8.75 3.05
CA SER A 1108 26.90 -8.43 4.47
C SER A 1108 27.77 -7.18 4.67
N PRO A 1109 27.52 -6.39 5.75
CA PRO A 1109 28.30 -5.18 6.02
C PRO A 1109 29.80 -5.47 6.17
N ASN A 1110 30.66 -4.55 5.71
CA ASN A 1110 32.11 -4.63 5.94
C ASN A 1110 32.47 -4.17 7.37
N PHE A 1111 33.76 -4.17 7.73
CA PHE A 1111 34.24 -3.70 9.06
C PHE A 1111 33.93 -2.23 9.36
N GLN A 1112 33.63 -1.42 8.35
CA GLN A 1112 33.20 -0.02 8.48
C GLN A 1112 31.66 0.10 8.52
N ASN A 1113 30.96 -1.03 8.59
CA ASN A 1113 29.51 -1.16 8.53
C ASN A 1113 28.88 -0.69 7.20
N ASP A 1114 29.65 -0.68 6.11
CA ASP A 1114 29.12 -0.38 4.78
C ASP A 1114 28.46 -1.62 4.17
N VAL A 1115 27.26 -1.44 3.60
CA VAL A 1115 26.50 -2.51 2.95
C VAL A 1115 26.59 -2.37 1.43
N VAL A 1116 26.86 -3.47 0.72
CA VAL A 1116 26.99 -3.46 -0.76
C VAL A 1116 25.77 -4.09 -1.42
N TYR A 1117 25.05 -3.29 -2.20
CA TYR A 1117 23.90 -3.69 -3.01
C TYR A 1117 24.36 -4.02 -4.43
N VAL A 1118 23.95 -5.18 -4.94
CA VAL A 1118 24.34 -5.66 -6.27
C VAL A 1118 23.13 -5.59 -7.20
N PHE A 1119 23.17 -4.71 -8.18
CA PHE A 1119 22.12 -4.55 -9.19
C PHE A 1119 22.53 -5.19 -10.51
N GLN A 1120 21.59 -5.81 -11.20
CA GLN A 1120 21.70 -6.15 -12.62
C GLN A 1120 20.88 -5.14 -13.41
N VAL A 1121 21.47 -4.52 -14.43
CA VAL A 1121 20.78 -3.58 -15.31
C VAL A 1121 20.90 -4.03 -16.76
N SER A 1122 19.78 -4.08 -17.47
CA SER A 1122 19.70 -4.26 -18.93
C SER A 1122 18.99 -3.08 -19.58
N ALA A 1123 19.27 -2.82 -20.85
CA ALA A 1123 18.51 -1.88 -21.67
C ALA A 1123 18.31 -2.50 -23.06
N LYS A 1124 17.28 -2.05 -23.78
CA LYS A 1124 17.08 -2.47 -25.18
C LYS A 1124 18.35 -2.16 -25.98
N ASP A 1125 18.87 -3.16 -26.69
CA ASP A 1125 20.10 -3.09 -27.49
C ASP A 1125 21.42 -2.93 -26.68
N ILE A 1126 21.42 -3.19 -25.37
CA ILE A 1126 22.64 -3.20 -24.54
C ILE A 1126 22.69 -4.44 -23.62
N GLN A 1127 23.82 -5.16 -23.65
CA GLN A 1127 24.02 -6.40 -22.88
C GLN A 1127 23.95 -6.14 -21.36
N ALA A 1128 23.27 -7.01 -20.61
CA ALA A 1128 23.08 -6.82 -19.17
C ALA A 1128 24.41 -6.72 -18.40
N GLY A 1129 24.52 -5.75 -17.50
CA GLY A 1129 25.70 -5.59 -16.63
C GLY A 1129 25.36 -5.56 -15.15
N THR A 1130 26.38 -5.75 -14.32
CA THR A 1130 26.27 -5.81 -12.86
C THR A 1130 26.92 -4.59 -12.22
N PHE A 1131 26.19 -3.91 -11.34
CA PHE A 1131 26.62 -2.71 -10.63
C PHE A 1131 26.66 -2.98 -9.13
N ASN A 1132 27.78 -2.69 -8.49
CA ASN A 1132 27.94 -2.78 -7.03
C ASN A 1132 27.85 -1.37 -6.44
N ILE A 1133 26.90 -1.16 -5.55
CA ILE A 1133 26.61 0.13 -4.93
C ILE A 1133 26.80 0.01 -3.43
N THR A 1134 27.69 0.82 -2.88
CA THR A 1134 28.01 0.79 -1.45
C THR A 1134 27.23 1.88 -0.73
N VAL A 1135 26.46 1.51 0.29
CA VAL A 1135 25.80 2.43 1.21
C VAL A 1135 26.63 2.49 2.48
N LYS A 1136 27.17 3.67 2.78
CA LYS A 1136 27.92 3.91 4.02
C LYS A 1136 26.95 4.11 5.18
N SER A 1137 27.27 3.53 6.34
CA SER A 1137 26.51 3.73 7.56
C SER A 1137 26.58 5.20 8.02
N GLU A 1138 25.43 5.86 8.18
CA GLU A 1138 25.32 7.24 8.75
C GLU A 1138 25.63 7.28 10.25
N VAL A 1139 25.70 6.13 10.92
CA VAL A 1139 26.23 6.05 12.28
C VAL A 1139 27.72 6.36 12.16
N GLN A 1140 28.10 7.62 12.43
CA GLN A 1140 29.43 7.90 12.98
C GLN A 1140 29.56 6.92 14.12
N ALA A 1141 30.43 5.92 13.95
CA ALA A 1141 30.85 5.09 15.06
C ALA A 1141 31.13 6.07 16.20
N LYS A 1142 30.49 5.89 17.37
CA LYS A 1142 30.96 6.51 18.61
C LYS A 1142 32.47 6.38 18.53
N GLN A 1143 33.19 7.50 18.40
CA GLN A 1143 34.64 7.46 18.27
C GLN A 1143 35.11 6.57 19.42
N GLN A 1144 35.58 5.37 19.08
CA GLN A 1144 36.15 4.51 20.08
C GLN A 1144 37.44 5.21 20.46
N PHE A 1145 37.41 5.86 21.62
CA PHE A 1145 38.62 6.29 22.28
C PHE A 1145 39.44 5.01 22.51
N ILE A 1146 40.55 4.90 21.79
CA ILE A 1146 41.50 3.83 22.00
C ILE A 1146 42.21 4.18 23.31
N LEU A 1147 42.11 3.30 24.31
CA LEU A 1147 42.91 3.40 25.54
C LEU A 1147 44.38 3.33 25.13
N ALA A 1148 45.15 4.35 25.51
CA ALA A 1148 46.59 4.34 25.35
C ALA A 1148 47.19 3.16 26.14
N GLU A 1149 47.98 2.32 25.49
CA GLU A 1149 48.74 1.27 26.17
C GLU A 1149 49.90 1.90 26.96
N GLU A 1150 50.08 1.49 28.22
CA GLU A 1150 51.04 2.06 29.20
C GLU A 1150 52.53 2.01 28.80
N THR A 1151 52.87 1.37 27.67
CA THR A 1151 54.26 1.07 27.30
C THR A 1151 54.85 1.99 26.23
N GLN A 1152 54.12 3.00 25.73
CA GLN A 1152 54.65 3.98 24.78
C GLN A 1152 54.58 5.41 25.33
N ASN A 1153 55.75 6.02 25.55
CA ASN A 1153 55.96 7.38 26.09
C ASN A 1153 55.31 8.56 25.32
N ASN A 1154 54.44 8.31 24.34
CA ASN A 1154 53.84 9.32 23.47
C ASN A 1154 52.31 9.45 23.58
N HIS A 1155 51.66 8.79 24.54
CA HIS A 1155 50.21 8.84 24.67
C HIS A 1155 49.77 9.22 26.10
N LEU A 1156 49.25 10.44 26.25
CA LEU A 1156 48.56 10.92 27.46
C LEU A 1156 47.13 10.37 27.51
N SER A 1157 46.71 9.96 28.71
CA SER A 1157 45.47 9.22 28.98
C SER A 1157 44.37 10.03 29.69
N LEU A 1158 43.14 9.49 29.55
CA LEU A 1158 41.89 9.70 30.29
C LEU A 1158 41.40 11.14 30.58
N VAL A 1159 40.44 11.57 29.77
CA VAL A 1159 39.53 12.68 30.09
C VAL A 1159 38.25 12.09 30.71
N LEU A 1160 37.98 12.41 31.98
CA LEU A 1160 36.66 12.25 32.59
C LEU A 1160 35.88 13.56 32.40
N GLY A 1161 35.22 13.70 31.25
CA GLY A 1161 34.45 14.91 30.90
C GLY A 1161 34.23 15.07 29.39
N GLN A 1162 33.51 16.13 29.00
CA GLN A 1162 33.30 16.51 27.60
C GLN A 1162 34.42 17.48 27.16
N ALA A 1163 35.01 17.26 25.99
CA ALA A 1163 36.05 18.16 25.48
C ALA A 1163 35.41 19.43 24.89
N ASP A 1164 35.67 20.59 25.52
CA ASP A 1164 35.08 21.87 25.10
C ASP A 1164 35.71 22.46 23.83
N ALA A 1165 37.00 22.20 23.57
CA ALA A 1165 37.68 22.65 22.35
C ALA A 1165 38.90 21.78 22.01
N VAL A 1166 39.23 21.69 20.72
CA VAL A 1166 40.43 20.99 20.22
C VAL A 1166 41.47 22.03 19.78
N ALA A 1167 42.56 22.16 20.54
CA ALA A 1167 43.55 23.23 20.40
C ALA A 1167 44.69 22.93 19.40
N GLY A 1168 44.71 21.76 18.76
CA GLY A 1168 45.73 21.40 17.77
C GLY A 1168 45.28 20.33 16.80
N LYS A 1169 45.89 20.29 15.61
CA LYS A 1169 45.57 19.32 14.55
C LYS A 1169 46.66 18.26 14.41
N LYS A 1170 46.30 17.14 13.77
CA LYS A 1170 47.23 16.04 13.48
C LYS A 1170 48.44 16.57 12.69
N ASN A 1171 49.65 16.31 13.21
CA ASN A 1171 50.96 16.72 12.68
C ASN A 1171 51.34 18.21 12.85
N GLU A 1172 50.62 18.95 13.69
CA GLU A 1172 51.00 20.30 14.06
C GLU A 1172 52.17 20.27 15.07
N LYS A 1173 53.21 21.08 14.82
CA LYS A 1173 54.35 21.19 15.74
C LYS A 1173 53.95 22.08 16.91
N VAL A 1174 53.66 21.44 18.04
CA VAL A 1174 53.38 22.09 19.32
C VAL A 1174 54.67 22.17 20.16
N LYS A 1175 54.80 23.20 20.99
CA LYS A 1175 55.96 23.44 21.86
C LYS A 1175 55.65 23.02 23.29
#